data_AF-A0A2Z6RAV3-F1
#
_entry.id   AF-A0A2Z6RAV3-F1
#
_cell.length_a   1.000
_cell.length_b   1.000
_cell.length_c   1.000
_cell.angle_alpha   90.00
_cell.angle_beta   90.00
_cell.angle_gamma   90.00
#
_symmetry.space_group_name_H-M   'P 1'
#
loop_
_entity.id
_entity.type
_entity.pdbx_description
1 polymer ?
#
loop_
_entity_poly.entity_id
_entity_poly.type
_entity_poly.pdbx_seq_one_letter_code
_entity_poly.pdbx_strand_id
1 'polypeptide(L)'
;KDQARKDIDEDIEIIKQMASIKLCDFESIFGKYTAQDNSNCSSQTRSQTSIPDDDLKRIQKKYPGMENQIDGMIKIDSKCWKKLKKKFNLTCVVIENISETEENSNEKINTFYNMFTDDETKSKKLFEKYIQQIQPKLNRHSKLCDTGIKKAKKITNDKLDVDFIQELVNFELFDGQDDIKKEIINTFMEEYQKWKKEKFSEILDKQLDDLKRECKKEKNIIFEKICNEIETEYKNGSLQLTVLNVKEHKYDIEVMYNTEVLHHQLQITIYETSLKEEDKFKIQENELHIPCPILLPIMNQYGVAFRIDLQKYDFKKIFQFDSRNNRNFLLVLYNKKDGKIEIFFDTAQRLEKNFKSNSINPFKTLNTNEDFLIAVNEPKGLLAIYNTKEAKLNVFSFDDNRKMLYTHTEDLCFVENSGRARIFNLVNLQFRPAACNFPHNLVNVLSSPDGSCIMAFAKEVPENREINRVYVYFFKSFGGSPSKEIDLPSNFKSLEFLQISYIDRQTHLVSLDLQNGCFNSLLVKITIEKTQFLFQKSKQKQPLALQRTKSNDLINAYKLMFEKYSIDNCIDPKQNCPLSLKIVLDINNDDHEECDEKFEKYIKEMFENLENFTKKPASILKKFSTSTTTFQKLDIGNSNFQKKFSSEYQLGKWIIQLCCLIPIQIAVTRKNMFLPLKDGLSTNEDYLIDLEDGHHVDIIAKNISFGWYEGIFKHFSYKKVKVVSSMGEQSCGKSFMLNHLIGTTFDESAMVCGISF
;
A
#
# COMPACT_ATOMS: atom_id res chain seq x y z
N LYS A 1 31.23 -27.75 13.88
CA LYS A 1 31.79 -27.03 15.05
C LYS A 1 32.90 -27.81 15.74
N ASP A 2 32.75 -29.12 15.98
CA ASP A 2 33.78 -29.89 16.69
C ASP A 2 35.06 -30.16 15.88
N GLN A 3 34.94 -30.30 14.56
CA GLN A 3 36.12 -30.48 13.69
C GLN A 3 37.02 -29.24 13.67
N ALA A 4 36.45 -28.04 13.47
CA ALA A 4 37.21 -26.80 13.45
C ALA A 4 37.92 -26.47 14.77
N ARG A 5 37.38 -26.92 15.92
CA ARG A 5 38.07 -26.80 17.21
C ARG A 5 39.25 -27.76 17.33
N LYS A 6 39.07 -29.02 16.91
CA LYS A 6 40.15 -30.01 16.87
C LYS A 6 41.30 -29.56 15.97
N ASP A 7 40.99 -29.03 14.79
CA ASP A 7 42.01 -28.56 13.84
C ASP A 7 42.84 -27.40 14.41
N ILE A 8 42.26 -26.54 15.26
CA ILE A 8 42.98 -25.43 15.92
C ILE A 8 43.86 -25.92 17.05
N ASP A 9 43.34 -26.84 17.88
CA ASP A 9 44.14 -27.42 18.96
C ASP A 9 45.35 -28.19 18.39
N GLU A 10 45.17 -28.85 17.24
CA GLU A 10 46.26 -29.49 16.49
C GLU A 10 47.26 -28.48 15.91
N ASP A 11 46.79 -27.39 15.30
CA ASP A 11 47.67 -26.32 14.82
C ASP A 11 48.47 -25.65 15.96
N ILE A 12 47.88 -25.51 17.16
CA ILE A 12 48.57 -24.97 18.35
C ILE A 12 49.69 -25.89 18.81
N GLU A 13 49.47 -27.21 18.81
CA GLU A 13 50.52 -28.17 19.14
C GLU A 13 51.66 -28.13 18.12
N ILE A 14 51.36 -27.95 16.84
CA ILE A 14 52.39 -27.77 15.80
C ILE A 14 53.19 -26.48 16.07
N ILE A 15 52.54 -25.36 16.40
CA ILE A 15 53.22 -24.09 16.72
C ILE A 15 54.12 -24.23 17.97
N LYS A 16 53.66 -24.95 19.00
CA LYS A 16 54.50 -25.26 20.17
C LYS A 16 55.72 -26.10 19.79
N GLN A 17 55.56 -27.09 18.91
CA GLN A 17 56.66 -27.89 18.40
C GLN A 17 57.67 -27.02 17.62
N MET A 18 57.20 -26.09 16.77
CA MET A 18 58.07 -25.13 16.06
C MET A 18 58.91 -24.30 17.02
N ALA A 19 58.29 -23.75 18.08
CA ALA A 19 58.98 -22.98 19.10
C ALA A 19 60.00 -23.84 19.88
N SER A 20 59.64 -25.09 20.20
CA SER A 20 60.54 -26.02 20.88
C SER A 20 61.77 -26.36 20.04
N ILE A 21 61.61 -26.59 18.73
CA ILE A 21 62.72 -26.88 17.81
C ILE A 21 63.70 -25.71 17.81
N LYS A 22 63.20 -24.47 17.63
CA LYS A 22 64.02 -23.26 17.61
C LYS A 22 64.74 -23.00 18.95
N LEU A 23 64.11 -23.31 20.08
CA LEU A 23 64.77 -23.24 21.39
C LEU A 23 65.88 -24.28 21.52
N CYS A 24 65.65 -25.52 21.06
CA CYS A 24 66.67 -26.56 21.06
C CYS A 24 67.87 -26.19 20.17
N ASP A 25 67.63 -25.53 19.04
CA ASP A 25 68.70 -25.01 18.17
C ASP A 25 69.57 -23.99 18.94
N PHE A 26 68.96 -23.06 19.68
CA PHE A 26 69.69 -22.11 20.52
C PHE A 26 70.44 -22.79 21.68
N GLU A 27 69.81 -23.76 22.36
CA GLU A 27 70.43 -24.53 23.44
C GLU A 27 71.64 -25.35 22.97
N SER A 28 71.61 -25.82 21.72
CA SER A 28 72.72 -26.58 21.13
C SER A 28 74.03 -25.76 21.03
N ILE A 29 73.93 -24.43 20.98
CA ILE A 29 75.09 -23.53 20.92
C ILE A 29 75.90 -23.60 22.23
N PHE A 30 75.26 -23.87 23.36
CA PHE A 30 75.93 -24.06 24.66
C PHE A 30 76.68 -25.40 24.78
N GLY A 31 76.80 -26.18 23.69
CA GLY A 31 77.37 -27.54 23.66
C GLY A 31 78.77 -27.70 24.27
N LYS A 32 79.06 -28.96 24.68
CA LYS A 32 80.08 -29.46 25.63
C LYS A 32 79.93 -29.01 27.10
N TYR A 33 79.27 -27.89 27.40
CA TYR A 33 79.03 -27.43 28.78
C TYR A 33 77.70 -27.93 29.38
N THR A 34 76.90 -28.64 28.59
CA THR A 34 75.54 -29.13 28.91
C THR A 34 75.47 -30.41 29.75
N ALA A 35 76.56 -30.89 30.34
CA ALA A 35 76.58 -32.15 31.08
C ALA A 35 76.38 -31.96 32.59
N GLN A 36 75.12 -31.81 33.05
CA GLN A 36 74.58 -32.33 34.31
C GLN A 36 73.10 -31.91 34.48
N ASP A 37 72.19 -32.74 33.98
CA ASP A 37 70.94 -33.12 34.66
C ASP A 37 70.27 -34.27 33.89
N ASN A 38 70.93 -35.43 33.95
CA ASN A 38 70.28 -36.70 33.64
C ASN A 38 69.37 -37.10 34.80
N SER A 39 68.18 -36.51 34.88
CA SER A 39 67.00 -37.15 35.48
C SER A 39 65.72 -36.44 35.04
N ASN A 40 65.46 -36.43 33.73
CA ASN A 40 64.12 -36.44 33.12
C ASN A 40 64.14 -36.45 31.60
N CYS A 41 65.32 -36.47 30.95
CA CYS A 41 65.42 -36.88 29.56
C CYS A 41 65.38 -38.41 29.49
N SER A 42 64.20 -38.98 29.80
CA SER A 42 63.92 -40.35 29.40
C SER A 42 64.05 -40.42 27.90
N SER A 43 64.92 -41.32 27.47
CA SER A 43 65.09 -41.86 26.14
C SER A 43 63.74 -42.23 25.48
N GLN A 44 63.05 -41.23 24.96
CA GLN A 44 62.09 -41.38 23.88
C GLN A 44 62.38 -40.27 22.87
N THR A 45 62.92 -40.70 21.74
CA THR A 45 63.02 -39.97 20.47
C THR A 45 63.96 -38.76 20.44
N ARG A 46 65.25 -39.08 20.31
CA ARG A 46 66.12 -38.45 19.31
C ARG A 46 65.60 -38.79 17.90
N SER A 47 64.39 -38.38 17.59
CA SER A 47 63.94 -38.16 16.23
C SER A 47 64.00 -36.66 16.06
N GLN A 48 64.67 -36.18 15.02
CA GLN A 48 64.20 -34.96 14.38
C GLN A 48 62.73 -35.24 14.06
N THR A 49 61.80 -34.81 14.91
CA THR A 49 60.41 -34.65 14.50
C THR A 49 60.42 -33.45 13.58
N SER A 50 60.89 -33.67 12.35
CA SER A 50 60.60 -32.76 11.26
C SER A 50 59.09 -32.66 11.20
N ILE A 51 58.56 -31.48 11.49
CA ILE A 51 57.16 -31.19 11.28
C ILE A 51 56.88 -31.55 9.81
N PRO A 52 55.89 -32.41 9.51
CA PRO A 52 55.60 -32.81 8.14
C PRO A 52 55.48 -31.58 7.24
N ASP A 53 56.08 -31.63 6.05
CA ASP A 53 56.07 -30.48 5.12
C ASP A 53 54.66 -29.97 4.80
N ASP A 54 53.67 -30.87 4.82
CA ASP A 54 52.28 -30.53 4.60
C ASP A 54 51.65 -29.75 5.77
N ASP A 55 52.02 -30.09 7.00
CA ASP A 55 51.62 -29.34 8.21
C ASP A 55 52.29 -27.96 8.24
N LEU A 56 53.57 -27.89 7.86
CA LEU A 56 54.30 -26.62 7.78
C LEU A 56 53.69 -25.69 6.73
N LYS A 57 53.39 -26.21 5.52
CA LYS A 57 52.67 -25.46 4.47
C LYS A 57 51.28 -25.04 4.92
N ARG A 58 50.57 -25.88 5.68
CA ARG A 58 49.26 -25.56 6.26
C ARG A 58 49.36 -24.38 7.22
N ILE A 59 50.30 -24.41 8.15
CA ILE A 59 50.54 -23.32 9.12
C ILE A 59 50.97 -22.04 8.41
N GLN A 60 51.90 -22.10 7.45
CA GLN A 60 52.36 -20.92 6.69
C GLN A 60 51.24 -20.26 5.89
N LYS A 61 50.33 -21.05 5.31
CA LYS A 61 49.17 -20.55 4.57
C LYS A 61 48.12 -19.94 5.49
N LYS A 62 47.85 -20.57 6.64
CA LYS A 62 46.80 -20.17 7.58
C LYS A 62 47.22 -19.03 8.52
N TYR A 63 48.50 -18.99 8.87
CA TYR A 63 49.11 -18.03 9.81
C TYR A 63 50.40 -17.42 9.21
N PRO A 64 50.28 -16.54 8.21
CA PRO A 64 51.44 -15.95 7.55
C PRO A 64 52.29 -15.14 8.54
N GLY A 65 53.60 -15.40 8.57
CA GLY A 65 54.55 -14.70 9.44
C GLY A 65 54.70 -15.26 10.86
N MET A 66 54.04 -16.37 11.19
CA MET A 66 54.15 -17.01 12.51
C MET A 66 55.58 -17.44 12.86
N GLU A 67 56.34 -17.96 11.89
CA GLU A 67 57.76 -18.30 12.07
C GLU A 67 58.60 -17.08 12.49
N ASN A 68 58.42 -15.94 11.82
CA ASN A 68 59.12 -14.70 12.16
C ASN A 68 58.73 -14.18 13.55
N GLN A 69 57.48 -14.40 13.98
CA GLN A 69 57.02 -14.04 15.32
C GLN A 69 57.70 -14.92 16.38
N ILE A 70 57.76 -16.24 16.15
CA ILE A 70 58.48 -17.17 17.04
C ILE A 70 59.97 -16.78 17.12
N ASP A 71 60.61 -16.48 16.00
CA ASP A 71 62.00 -16.01 15.98
C ASP A 71 62.18 -14.69 16.75
N GLY A 72 61.20 -13.78 16.66
CA GLY A 72 61.17 -12.56 17.46
C GLY A 72 61.00 -12.81 18.97
N MET A 73 60.28 -13.87 19.36
CA MET A 73 60.06 -14.25 20.77
C MET A 73 61.32 -14.83 21.42
N ILE A 74 62.26 -15.39 20.65
CA ILE A 74 63.51 -15.97 21.16
C ILE A 74 64.55 -14.88 21.53
N LYS A 75 64.19 -13.60 21.40
CA LYS A 75 65.02 -12.48 21.85
C LYS A 75 64.99 -12.35 23.38
N ILE A 76 66.12 -12.63 24.04
CA ILE A 76 66.21 -12.67 25.50
C ILE A 76 66.15 -11.24 26.07
N ASP A 77 64.95 -10.83 26.48
CA ASP A 77 64.66 -9.47 26.92
C ASP A 77 64.98 -9.21 28.42
N SER A 78 65.57 -10.18 29.11
CA SER A 78 65.85 -10.10 30.54
C SER A 78 66.80 -8.94 30.89
N LYS A 79 66.44 -8.18 31.94
CA LYS A 79 67.31 -7.11 32.48
C LYS A 79 68.65 -7.68 32.96
N CYS A 80 68.65 -8.90 33.50
CA CYS A 80 69.85 -9.59 33.97
C CYS A 80 70.73 -10.02 32.79
N TRP A 81 70.15 -10.65 31.76
CA TRP A 81 70.85 -11.01 30.52
C TRP A 81 71.56 -9.81 29.88
N LYS A 82 70.84 -8.68 29.72
CA LYS A 82 71.42 -7.44 29.16
C LYS A 82 72.56 -6.89 30.03
N LYS A 83 72.46 -7.02 31.36
CA LYS A 83 73.54 -6.62 32.28
C LYS A 83 74.75 -7.54 32.14
N LEU A 84 74.56 -8.86 32.06
CA LEU A 84 75.63 -9.84 31.86
C LEU A 84 76.36 -9.63 30.53
N LYS A 85 75.61 -9.52 29.42
CA LYS A 85 76.16 -9.24 28.09
C LYS A 85 76.97 -7.94 28.08
N LYS A 86 76.45 -6.89 28.73
CA LYS A 86 77.16 -5.61 28.88
C LYS A 86 78.41 -5.74 29.75
N LYS A 87 78.36 -6.52 30.82
CA LYS A 87 79.50 -6.76 31.73
C LYS A 87 80.61 -7.50 30.99
N PHE A 88 80.27 -8.58 30.28
CA PHE A 88 81.19 -9.33 29.42
C PHE A 88 81.90 -8.42 28.40
N ASN A 89 81.13 -7.68 27.59
CA ASN A 89 81.71 -6.79 26.58
C ASN A 89 82.54 -5.65 27.19
N LEU A 90 82.18 -5.17 28.38
CA LEU A 90 82.96 -4.17 29.11
C LEU A 90 84.31 -4.74 29.57
N THR A 91 84.30 -5.98 30.04
CA THR A 91 85.51 -6.71 30.43
C THR A 91 86.43 -6.95 29.22
N CYS A 92 85.88 -7.36 28.07
CA CYS A 92 86.65 -7.47 26.82
C CYS A 92 87.37 -6.16 26.46
N VAL A 93 86.66 -5.02 26.54
CA VAL A 93 87.25 -3.69 26.27
C VAL A 93 88.34 -3.33 27.27
N VAL A 94 88.25 -3.74 28.53
CA VAL A 94 89.30 -3.50 29.54
C VAL A 94 90.56 -4.31 29.20
N ILE A 95 90.40 -5.57 28.84
CA ILE A 95 91.51 -6.51 28.56
C ILE A 95 92.25 -6.19 27.26
N GLU A 96 91.59 -5.60 26.27
CA GLU A 96 92.23 -5.03 25.08
C GLU A 96 93.33 -4.01 25.45
N ASN A 97 93.30 -3.39 26.65
CA ASN A 97 94.31 -2.41 27.08
C ASN A 97 95.52 -3.04 27.80
N ILE A 98 95.57 -4.36 27.98
CA ILE A 98 96.71 -5.10 28.54
C ILE A 98 97.63 -5.53 27.38
N SER A 99 98.94 -5.24 27.45
CA SER A 99 99.91 -5.51 26.36
C SER A 99 100.03 -7.00 26.01
N GLU A 100 100.40 -7.31 24.76
CA GLU A 100 100.52 -8.67 24.21
C GLU A 100 101.90 -9.29 24.50
N THR A 101 102.04 -9.99 25.61
CA THR A 101 103.14 -10.93 25.90
C THR A 101 102.56 -12.23 26.49
N GLU A 102 103.24 -13.37 26.38
CA GLU A 102 102.72 -14.67 26.86
C GLU A 102 102.47 -14.69 28.38
N GLU A 103 103.31 -14.04 29.20
CA GLU A 103 103.09 -13.87 30.65
C GLU A 103 101.81 -13.08 30.97
N ASN A 104 101.36 -12.20 30.06
CA ASN A 104 100.15 -11.39 30.25
C ASN A 104 98.86 -12.16 29.94
N SER A 105 98.91 -13.35 29.34
CA SER A 105 97.70 -14.15 29.05
C SER A 105 96.96 -14.55 30.34
N ASN A 106 97.68 -15.05 31.34
CA ASN A 106 97.14 -15.37 32.66
C ASN A 106 96.64 -14.12 33.41
N GLU A 107 97.32 -12.98 33.25
CA GLU A 107 96.87 -11.70 33.82
C GLU A 107 95.56 -11.23 33.17
N LYS A 108 95.43 -11.36 31.84
CA LYS A 108 94.20 -11.08 31.11
C LYS A 108 93.05 -11.99 31.55
N ILE A 109 93.30 -13.30 31.73
CA ILE A 109 92.30 -14.27 32.21
C ILE A 109 91.84 -13.94 33.64
N ASN A 110 92.77 -13.73 34.57
CA ASN A 110 92.44 -13.41 35.96
C ASN A 110 91.69 -12.07 36.07
N THR A 111 92.13 -11.07 35.32
CA THR A 111 91.45 -9.77 35.25
C THR A 111 90.05 -9.92 34.66
N PHE A 112 89.88 -10.78 33.64
CA PHE A 112 88.58 -11.09 33.07
C PHE A 112 87.65 -11.63 34.13
N TYR A 113 88.07 -12.72 34.77
CA TYR A 113 87.26 -13.46 35.71
C TYR A 113 86.87 -12.57 36.91
N ASN A 114 87.85 -11.90 37.52
CA ASN A 114 87.60 -11.00 38.66
C ASN A 114 86.64 -9.87 38.30
N MET A 115 86.79 -9.25 37.12
CA MET A 115 85.91 -8.17 36.69
C MET A 115 84.51 -8.69 36.33
N PHE A 116 84.39 -9.89 35.78
CA PHE A 116 83.11 -10.51 35.44
C PHE A 116 82.34 -11.01 36.67
N THR A 117 83.02 -11.43 37.74
CA THR A 117 82.40 -11.88 39.00
C THR A 117 82.24 -10.75 40.03
N ASP A 118 82.79 -9.55 39.79
CA ASP A 118 82.72 -8.40 40.71
C ASP A 118 81.28 -7.95 41.07
N ASP A 119 81.01 -7.68 42.34
CA ASP A 119 79.69 -7.22 42.81
C ASP A 119 79.30 -5.80 42.35
N GLU A 120 80.24 -5.00 41.82
CA GLU A 120 79.94 -3.64 41.38
C GLU A 120 79.04 -3.61 40.12
N THR A 121 77.83 -3.09 40.30
CA THR A 121 76.80 -3.04 39.25
C THR A 121 76.91 -1.81 38.34
N LYS A 122 77.60 -0.75 38.78
CA LYS A 122 77.76 0.49 38.00
C LYS A 122 78.96 0.37 37.06
N SER A 123 78.67 0.22 35.76
CA SER A 123 79.68 0.07 34.70
C SER A 123 80.80 1.12 34.74
N LYS A 124 80.52 2.36 35.16
CA LYS A 124 81.54 3.42 35.29
C LYS A 124 82.54 3.14 36.42
N LYS A 125 82.03 2.78 37.60
CA LYS A 125 82.86 2.44 38.75
C LYS A 125 83.65 1.15 38.52
N LEU A 126 83.01 0.15 37.92
CA LEU A 126 83.65 -1.12 37.57
C LEU A 126 84.80 -0.89 36.58
N PHE A 127 84.57 -0.11 35.51
CA PHE A 127 85.61 0.20 34.53
C PHE A 127 86.77 1.01 35.14
N GLU A 128 86.47 2.02 35.98
CA GLU A 128 87.49 2.82 36.67
C GLU A 128 88.35 1.97 37.63
N LYS A 129 87.72 1.05 38.38
CA LYS A 129 88.41 0.15 39.33
C LYS A 129 89.46 -0.71 38.65
N TYR A 130 89.13 -1.36 37.54
CA TYR A 130 90.06 -2.29 36.87
C TYR A 130 91.07 -1.58 35.96
N ILE A 131 90.71 -0.45 35.33
CA ILE A 131 91.70 0.34 34.57
C ILE A 131 92.76 0.96 35.48
N GLN A 132 92.41 1.38 36.70
CA GLN A 132 93.39 1.86 37.69
C GLN A 132 94.37 0.77 38.12
N GLN A 133 93.94 -0.49 38.18
CA GLN A 133 94.78 -1.63 38.52
C GLN A 133 95.77 -1.96 37.39
N ILE A 134 95.33 -1.89 36.13
CA ILE A 134 96.15 -2.24 34.96
C ILE A 134 97.12 -1.11 34.58
N GLN A 135 96.69 0.16 34.66
CA GLN A 135 97.49 1.31 34.24
C GLN A 135 97.48 2.44 35.30
N PRO A 136 98.24 2.29 36.41
CA PRO A 136 98.27 3.29 37.48
C PRO A 136 98.88 4.66 37.05
N LYS A 137 99.55 4.73 35.88
CA LYS A 137 100.27 5.94 35.40
C LYS A 137 99.49 6.84 34.43
N LEU A 138 98.23 6.54 34.09
CA LEU A 138 97.54 7.20 32.97
C LEU A 138 96.47 8.24 33.41
N ASN A 139 96.87 9.48 33.71
CA ASN A 139 96.03 10.58 34.24
C ASN A 139 94.88 11.12 33.32
N ARG A 140 94.40 10.37 32.32
CA ARG A 140 93.29 10.75 31.40
C ARG A 140 92.03 9.86 31.59
N HIS A 141 91.61 9.66 32.83
CA HIS A 141 90.64 8.62 33.19
C HIS A 141 89.18 8.85 32.73
N SER A 142 88.68 10.09 32.66
CA SER A 142 87.25 10.33 32.34
C SER A 142 86.91 10.07 30.87
N LYS A 143 87.73 10.56 29.93
CA LYS A 143 87.51 10.38 28.48
C LYS A 143 87.68 8.91 28.06
N LEU A 144 88.69 8.20 28.57
CA LEU A 144 88.88 6.79 28.26
C LEU A 144 87.71 5.93 28.78
N CYS A 145 87.25 6.20 30.01
CA CYS A 145 86.09 5.54 30.62
C CYS A 145 84.81 5.75 29.81
N ASP A 146 84.52 6.99 29.42
CA ASP A 146 83.32 7.29 28.62
C ASP A 146 83.40 6.67 27.21
N THR A 147 84.60 6.55 26.63
CA THR A 147 84.80 5.97 25.29
C THR A 147 84.70 4.44 25.31
N GLY A 148 85.32 3.79 26.31
CA GLY A 148 85.25 2.34 26.52
C GLY A 148 83.82 1.86 26.84
N ILE A 149 83.10 2.58 27.69
CA ILE A 149 81.69 2.27 28.01
C ILE A 149 80.79 2.46 26.79
N LYS A 150 81.04 3.48 25.94
CA LYS A 150 80.31 3.67 24.68
C LYS A 150 80.59 2.53 23.69
N LYS A 151 81.86 2.11 23.55
CA LYS A 151 82.26 0.96 22.70
C LYS A 151 81.57 -0.33 23.16
N ALA A 152 81.62 -0.63 24.46
CA ALA A 152 80.97 -1.83 25.04
C ALA A 152 79.44 -1.80 24.86
N LYS A 153 78.79 -0.65 25.06
CA LYS A 153 77.35 -0.49 24.82
C LYS A 153 76.98 -0.70 23.35
N LYS A 154 77.79 -0.20 22.42
CA LYS A 154 77.58 -0.37 20.98
C LYS A 154 77.64 -1.86 20.60
N ILE A 155 78.71 -2.55 21.00
CA ILE A 155 78.88 -4.00 20.76
C ILE A 155 77.72 -4.81 21.38
N THR A 156 77.27 -4.44 22.58
CA THR A 156 76.17 -5.15 23.27
C THR A 156 74.84 -5.02 22.53
N ASN A 157 74.57 -3.87 21.92
CA ASN A 157 73.29 -3.59 21.25
C ASN A 157 73.26 -4.08 19.80
N ASP A 158 74.41 -4.07 19.11
CA ASP A 158 74.49 -4.38 17.67
C ASP A 158 74.50 -5.90 17.39
N LYS A 159 74.91 -6.74 18.35
CA LYS A 159 75.01 -8.20 18.19
C LYS A 159 73.73 -8.93 18.62
N LEU A 160 73.25 -9.87 17.79
CA LEU A 160 72.19 -10.81 18.17
C LEU A 160 72.66 -11.73 19.32
N ASP A 161 71.72 -12.30 20.07
CA ASP A 161 72.06 -13.17 21.21
C ASP A 161 72.66 -14.51 20.74
N VAL A 162 72.21 -15.03 19.59
CA VAL A 162 72.77 -16.22 18.94
C VAL A 162 74.24 -16.02 18.61
N ASP A 163 74.57 -14.96 17.88
CA ASP A 163 75.94 -14.64 17.46
C ASP A 163 76.85 -14.38 18.68
N PHE A 164 76.31 -13.69 19.70
CA PHE A 164 77.04 -13.41 20.93
C PHE A 164 77.42 -14.68 21.70
N ILE A 165 76.51 -15.63 21.85
CA ILE A 165 76.81 -16.89 22.56
C ILE A 165 77.77 -17.75 21.75
N GLN A 166 77.65 -17.77 20.41
CA GLN A 166 78.61 -18.47 19.55
C GLN A 166 80.03 -17.91 19.71
N GLU A 167 80.16 -16.57 19.80
CA GLU A 167 81.44 -15.90 20.06
C GLU A 167 81.97 -16.18 21.47
N LEU A 168 81.10 -16.20 22.49
CA LEU A 168 81.45 -16.54 23.86
C LEU A 168 82.03 -17.97 23.95
N VAL A 169 81.37 -18.94 23.31
CA VAL A 169 81.80 -20.34 23.29
C VAL A 169 83.12 -20.51 22.55
N ASN A 170 83.31 -19.77 21.47
CA ASN A 170 84.53 -19.78 20.66
C ASN A 170 85.59 -18.75 21.12
N PHE A 171 85.44 -18.17 22.31
CA PHE A 171 86.34 -17.13 22.77
C PHE A 171 87.71 -17.71 23.15
N GLU A 172 88.73 -17.41 22.34
CA GLU A 172 90.09 -18.01 22.40
C GLU A 172 90.86 -17.66 23.69
N LEU A 173 90.48 -16.60 24.41
CA LEU A 173 91.20 -16.15 25.61
C LEU A 173 91.29 -17.22 26.71
N PHE A 174 90.32 -18.13 26.76
CA PHE A 174 90.22 -19.15 27.81
C PHE A 174 90.72 -20.53 27.36
N ASP A 175 91.36 -20.65 26.20
CA ASP A 175 91.85 -21.92 25.70
C ASP A 175 92.96 -22.47 26.63
N GLY A 176 92.72 -23.65 27.22
CA GLY A 176 93.57 -24.24 28.26
C GLY A 176 93.14 -23.97 29.71
N GLN A 177 92.06 -23.19 29.94
CA GLN A 177 91.45 -22.89 31.24
C GLN A 177 89.95 -23.26 31.24
N ASP A 178 89.66 -24.55 31.12
CA ASP A 178 88.30 -25.07 30.91
C ASP A 178 87.34 -24.75 32.06
N ASP A 179 87.83 -24.67 33.30
CA ASP A 179 87.01 -24.40 34.49
C ASP A 179 86.43 -22.97 34.48
N ILE A 180 87.26 -21.96 34.16
CA ILE A 180 86.85 -20.54 34.08
C ILE A 180 85.87 -20.35 32.92
N LYS A 181 86.16 -20.97 31.76
CA LYS A 181 85.29 -20.92 30.59
C LYS A 181 83.91 -21.51 30.90
N LYS A 182 83.88 -22.66 31.59
CA LYS A 182 82.64 -23.33 32.01
C LYS A 182 81.82 -22.48 32.98
N GLU A 183 82.45 -21.83 33.95
CA GLU A 183 81.75 -21.00 34.94
C GLU A 183 81.06 -19.77 34.31
N ILE A 184 81.75 -19.09 33.39
CA ILE A 184 81.18 -17.94 32.67
C ILE A 184 80.00 -18.38 31.80
N ILE A 185 80.16 -19.48 31.04
CA ILE A 185 79.09 -20.02 30.18
C ILE A 185 77.88 -20.46 31.02
N ASN A 186 78.11 -21.13 32.16
CA ASN A 186 77.05 -21.54 33.08
C ASN A 186 76.25 -20.35 33.62
N THR A 187 76.91 -19.23 33.92
CA THR A 187 76.23 -18.00 34.38
C THR A 187 75.23 -17.48 33.34
N PHE A 188 75.58 -17.51 32.05
CA PHE A 188 74.65 -17.17 30.98
C PHE A 188 73.55 -18.24 30.84
N MET A 189 73.91 -19.52 30.92
CA MET A 189 72.96 -20.62 30.80
C MET A 189 71.88 -20.58 31.89
N GLU A 190 72.23 -20.32 33.15
CA GLU A 190 71.28 -20.20 34.26
C GLU A 190 70.26 -19.08 34.03
N GLU A 191 70.73 -17.90 33.60
CA GLU A 191 69.85 -16.78 33.27
C GLU A 191 68.97 -17.04 32.05
N TYR A 192 69.48 -17.79 31.05
CA TYR A 192 68.69 -18.26 29.93
C TYR A 192 67.59 -19.24 30.38
N GLN A 193 67.92 -20.25 31.19
CA GLN A 193 66.95 -21.22 31.70
C GLN A 193 65.88 -20.54 32.56
N LYS A 194 66.27 -19.56 33.37
CA LYS A 194 65.34 -18.72 34.12
C LYS A 194 64.39 -17.94 33.20
N TRP A 195 64.93 -17.28 32.18
CA TRP A 195 64.11 -16.56 31.19
C TRP A 195 63.17 -17.51 30.42
N LYS A 196 63.65 -18.68 30.01
CA LYS A 196 62.87 -19.72 29.30
C LYS A 196 61.66 -20.16 30.14
N LYS A 197 61.87 -20.42 31.43
CA LYS A 197 60.82 -20.88 32.35
C LYS A 197 59.82 -19.79 32.71
N GLU A 198 60.30 -18.60 33.08
CA GLU A 198 59.46 -17.55 33.66
C GLU A 198 58.79 -16.66 32.60
N LYS A 199 59.48 -16.35 31.50
CA LYS A 199 59.04 -15.33 30.54
C LYS A 199 58.66 -15.89 29.19
N PHE A 200 59.44 -16.82 28.64
CA PHE A 200 59.15 -17.35 27.30
C PHE A 200 57.82 -18.11 27.28
N SER A 201 57.55 -18.94 28.30
CA SER A 201 56.25 -19.62 28.43
C SER A 201 55.09 -18.61 28.48
N GLU A 202 55.20 -17.55 29.28
CA GLU A 202 54.16 -16.52 29.40
C GLU A 202 53.93 -15.78 28.06
N ILE A 203 55.00 -15.45 27.33
CA ILE A 203 54.91 -14.79 26.03
C ILE A 203 54.26 -15.70 24.99
N LEU A 204 54.65 -16.98 24.95
CA LEU A 204 54.11 -17.97 24.03
C LEU A 204 52.64 -18.27 24.33
N ASP A 205 52.29 -18.51 25.60
CA ASP A 205 50.91 -18.79 26.03
C ASP A 205 49.99 -17.61 25.71
N LYS A 206 50.45 -16.37 25.93
CA LYS A 206 49.67 -15.17 25.59
C LYS A 206 49.39 -15.05 24.09
N GLN A 207 50.38 -15.38 23.24
CA GLN A 207 50.24 -15.36 21.78
C GLN A 207 49.31 -16.48 21.28
N LEU A 208 49.43 -17.68 21.87
CA LEU A 208 48.52 -18.79 21.60
C LEU A 208 47.09 -18.47 22.05
N ASP A 209 46.92 -17.76 23.16
CA ASP A 209 45.61 -17.28 23.63
C ASP A 209 45.04 -16.16 22.75
N ASP A 210 45.88 -15.27 22.22
CA ASP A 210 45.48 -14.25 21.24
C ASP A 210 45.04 -14.93 19.92
N LEU A 211 45.73 -15.99 19.47
CA LEU A 211 45.31 -16.84 18.33
C LEU A 211 43.96 -17.53 18.60
N LYS A 212 43.77 -18.10 19.80
CA LYS A 212 42.48 -18.66 20.21
C LYS A 212 41.38 -17.59 20.22
N ARG A 213 41.66 -16.38 20.71
CA ARG A 213 40.70 -15.25 20.77
C ARG A 213 40.39 -14.66 19.40
N GLU A 214 41.37 -14.56 18.51
CA GLU A 214 41.19 -14.04 17.15
C GLU A 214 40.36 -15.00 16.28
N CYS A 215 40.47 -16.31 16.49
CA CYS A 215 39.58 -17.30 15.88
C CYS A 215 38.19 -17.34 16.55
N LYS A 216 38.12 -16.93 17.83
CA LYS A 216 36.86 -16.75 18.56
C LYS A 216 36.17 -15.41 18.25
N LYS A 217 36.69 -14.56 17.36
CA LYS A 217 35.99 -13.38 16.81
C LYS A 217 34.77 -13.81 16.00
N GLU A 218 33.74 -14.24 16.71
CA GLU A 218 32.37 -13.70 16.81
C GLU A 218 31.58 -13.35 15.55
N LYS A 219 32.18 -13.08 14.40
CA LYS A 219 31.44 -12.71 13.19
C LYS A 219 30.53 -13.82 12.72
N ASN A 220 30.97 -15.08 12.77
CA ASN A 220 30.14 -16.21 12.35
C ASN A 220 29.21 -16.72 13.44
N ILE A 221 29.57 -16.61 14.73
CA ILE A 221 28.72 -17.12 15.83
C ILE A 221 27.54 -16.18 16.07
N ILE A 222 27.75 -14.87 16.03
CA ILE A 222 26.67 -13.89 16.18
C ILE A 222 25.77 -13.93 14.95
N PHE A 223 26.35 -14.03 13.74
CA PHE A 223 25.56 -14.19 12.53
C PHE A 223 24.78 -15.52 12.51
N GLU A 224 25.39 -16.65 12.89
CA GLU A 224 24.66 -17.92 13.07
C GLU A 224 23.58 -17.81 14.13
N LYS A 225 23.81 -17.10 15.25
CA LYS A 225 22.81 -16.96 16.31
C LYS A 225 21.61 -16.15 15.83
N ILE A 226 21.86 -15.05 15.13
CA ILE A 226 20.84 -14.24 14.45
C ILE A 226 20.11 -15.09 13.39
N CYS A 227 20.83 -15.83 12.54
CA CYS A 227 20.22 -16.71 11.54
C CYS A 227 19.37 -17.81 12.18
N ASN A 228 19.85 -18.47 13.25
CA ASN A 228 19.09 -19.51 13.95
C ASN A 228 17.85 -18.94 14.62
N GLU A 229 17.93 -17.78 15.28
CA GLU A 229 16.77 -17.11 15.88
C GLU A 229 15.74 -16.74 14.79
N ILE A 230 16.20 -16.20 13.66
CA ILE A 230 15.35 -15.89 12.50
C ILE A 230 14.73 -17.16 11.90
N GLU A 231 15.49 -18.24 11.71
CA GLU A 231 15.00 -19.50 11.15
C GLU A 231 14.01 -20.20 12.09
N THR A 232 14.16 -20.04 13.42
CA THR A 232 13.18 -20.55 14.39
C THR A 232 11.84 -19.81 14.34
N GLU A 233 11.84 -18.49 14.12
CA GLU A 233 10.61 -17.70 13.98
C GLU A 233 10.01 -17.76 12.55
N TYR A 234 10.84 -17.81 11.51
CA TYR A 234 10.44 -17.65 10.11
C TYR A 234 10.93 -18.83 9.24
N LYS A 235 10.16 -19.93 9.24
CA LYS A 235 10.52 -21.17 8.54
C LYS A 235 10.57 -21.09 7.01
N ASN A 236 9.89 -20.11 6.38
CA ASN A 236 9.82 -19.96 4.92
C ASN A 236 9.60 -18.49 4.50
N GLY A 237 10.53 -17.90 3.74
CA GLY A 237 10.39 -16.57 3.11
C GLY A 237 11.74 -15.85 2.90
N SER A 238 11.80 -14.93 1.92
CA SER A 238 12.91 -13.99 1.78
C SER A 238 12.84 -12.95 2.90
N LEU A 239 13.98 -12.63 3.54
CA LEU A 239 14.08 -11.69 4.64
C LEU A 239 15.18 -10.66 4.34
N GLN A 240 14.89 -9.39 4.58
CA GLN A 240 15.87 -8.31 4.55
C GLN A 240 16.27 -7.97 5.99
N LEU A 241 17.52 -8.25 6.32
CA LEU A 241 18.10 -7.88 7.61
C LEU A 241 18.83 -6.54 7.47
N THR A 242 18.35 -5.50 8.14
CA THR A 242 19.01 -4.20 8.18
C THR A 242 19.72 -4.05 9.51
N VAL A 243 21.05 -4.02 9.50
CA VAL A 243 21.85 -3.78 10.71
C VAL A 243 21.82 -2.28 11.03
N LEU A 244 21.18 -1.91 12.14
CA LEU A 244 21.01 -0.53 12.57
C LEU A 244 22.25 0.01 13.27
N ASN A 245 22.92 -0.82 14.06
CA ASN A 245 24.12 -0.44 14.79
C ASN A 245 24.91 -1.68 15.22
N VAL A 246 26.23 -1.54 15.29
CA VAL A 246 27.13 -2.56 15.84
C VAL A 246 27.98 -1.88 16.90
N LYS A 247 27.73 -2.20 18.17
CA LYS A 247 28.55 -1.71 19.28
C LYS A 247 29.51 -2.82 19.70
N GLU A 248 30.80 -2.51 19.64
CA GLU A 248 31.85 -3.41 20.10
C GLU A 248 32.18 -3.08 21.56
N HIS A 249 31.94 -4.05 22.45
CA HIS A 249 32.41 -4.03 23.83
C HIS A 249 33.68 -4.87 23.96
N LYS A 250 34.38 -4.72 25.10
CA LYS A 250 35.67 -5.39 25.35
C LYS A 250 35.61 -6.92 25.29
N TYR A 251 34.41 -7.50 25.41
CA TYR A 251 34.18 -8.95 25.47
C TYR A 251 33.00 -9.43 24.63
N ASP A 252 32.22 -8.54 23.99
CA ASP A 252 31.01 -8.90 23.23
C ASP A 252 30.72 -7.87 22.14
N ILE A 253 30.04 -8.26 21.07
CA ILE A 253 29.51 -7.36 20.04
C ILE A 253 27.98 -7.32 20.14
N GLU A 254 27.42 -6.15 20.46
CA GLU A 254 25.98 -5.90 20.45
C GLU A 254 25.57 -5.43 19.04
N VAL A 255 24.84 -6.29 18.31
CA VAL A 255 24.30 -5.96 17.00
C VAL A 255 22.82 -5.59 17.17
N MET A 256 22.48 -4.34 16.94
CA MET A 256 21.09 -3.92 16.77
C MET A 256 20.71 -4.11 15.31
N TYR A 257 19.70 -4.94 15.05
CA TYR A 257 19.21 -5.21 13.71
C TYR A 257 17.69 -5.09 13.65
N ASN A 258 17.19 -4.79 12.46
CA ASN A 258 15.78 -4.84 12.13
C ASN A 258 15.57 -5.95 11.09
N THR A 259 14.59 -6.80 11.31
CA THR A 259 14.17 -7.83 10.37
C THR A 259 12.92 -7.37 9.63
N GLU A 260 13.04 -7.15 8.32
CA GLU A 260 11.90 -6.96 7.45
C GLU A 260 11.69 -8.25 6.65
N VAL A 261 10.56 -8.92 6.85
CA VAL A 261 10.20 -10.03 5.97
C VAL A 261 9.92 -9.45 4.58
N LEU A 262 10.75 -9.80 3.60
CA LEU A 262 10.48 -9.57 2.18
C LEU A 262 9.36 -10.52 1.78
N HIS A 263 8.14 -10.17 2.21
CA HIS A 263 6.94 -10.73 1.66
C HIS A 263 6.95 -10.43 0.16
N HIS A 264 6.45 -11.36 -0.66
CA HIS A 264 6.10 -11.04 -2.04
C HIS A 264 5.01 -9.98 -1.97
N GLN A 265 5.42 -8.72 -2.01
CA GLN A 265 4.55 -7.57 -1.87
C GLN A 265 4.06 -7.21 -3.25
N LEU A 266 2.75 -7.27 -3.44
CA LEU A 266 2.13 -6.71 -4.63
C LEU A 266 2.16 -5.20 -4.49
N GLN A 267 2.93 -4.53 -5.35
CA GLN A 267 2.92 -3.08 -5.43
C GLN A 267 1.80 -2.63 -6.38
N ILE A 268 0.88 -1.81 -5.87
CA ILE A 268 -0.16 -1.16 -6.64
C ILE A 268 0.21 0.32 -6.76
N THR A 269 0.27 0.82 -7.99
CA THR A 269 0.50 2.24 -8.28
C THR A 269 -0.73 2.82 -8.97
N ILE A 270 -1.31 3.86 -8.38
CA ILE A 270 -2.47 4.57 -8.92
C ILE A 270 -1.99 5.84 -9.62
N TYR A 271 -2.18 5.91 -10.94
CA TYR A 271 -1.92 7.10 -11.74
C TYR A 271 -3.22 7.87 -11.97
N GLU A 272 -3.36 9.02 -11.33
CA GLU A 272 -4.54 9.87 -11.53
C GLU A 272 -4.43 10.69 -12.82
N THR A 273 -5.48 10.68 -13.62
CA THR A 273 -5.59 11.47 -14.85
C THR A 273 -6.61 12.60 -14.71
N SER A 274 -6.47 13.69 -15.44
CA SER A 274 -7.47 14.76 -15.53
C SER A 274 -7.55 15.32 -16.94
N LEU A 275 -8.65 15.99 -17.26
CA LEU A 275 -8.76 16.76 -18.51
C LEU A 275 -8.32 18.20 -18.28
N LYS A 276 -7.64 18.80 -19.27
CA LYS A 276 -7.37 20.23 -19.31
C LYS A 276 -8.69 21.00 -19.42
N GLU A 277 -8.74 22.22 -18.88
CA GLU A 277 -9.92 23.09 -19.00
C GLU A 277 -10.30 23.37 -20.47
N GLU A 278 -9.30 23.47 -21.35
CA GLU A 278 -9.49 23.59 -22.80
C GLU A 278 -10.27 22.40 -23.37
N ASP A 279 -9.93 21.18 -22.97
CA ASP A 279 -10.61 19.96 -23.44
C ASP A 279 -12.01 19.87 -22.85
N LYS A 280 -12.20 20.24 -21.58
CA LYS A 280 -13.54 20.32 -20.96
C LYS A 280 -14.43 21.31 -21.71
N PHE A 281 -13.90 22.48 -22.07
CA PHE A 281 -14.63 23.48 -22.84
C PHE A 281 -14.98 22.97 -24.25
N LYS A 282 -14.02 22.35 -24.94
CA LYS A 282 -14.26 21.75 -26.28
C LYS A 282 -15.29 20.63 -26.25
N ILE A 283 -15.33 19.81 -25.20
CA ILE A 283 -16.38 18.79 -25.01
C ILE A 283 -17.77 19.45 -24.89
N GLN A 284 -17.85 20.62 -24.25
CA GLN A 284 -19.12 21.34 -24.10
C GLN A 284 -19.61 21.95 -25.43
N GLU A 285 -18.71 22.44 -26.27
CA GLU A 285 -19.05 22.96 -27.60
C GLU A 285 -19.31 21.85 -28.62
N ASN A 286 -18.52 20.79 -28.57
CA ASN A 286 -18.60 19.66 -29.49
C ASN A 286 -18.55 18.34 -28.71
N GLU A 287 -19.70 17.70 -28.57
CA GLU A 287 -19.82 16.38 -27.91
C GLU A 287 -18.99 15.27 -28.57
N LEU A 288 -18.49 15.46 -29.80
CA LEU A 288 -17.64 14.51 -30.52
C LEU A 288 -16.14 14.78 -30.34
N HIS A 289 -15.74 15.86 -29.66
CA HIS A 289 -14.34 16.14 -29.35
C HIS A 289 -13.76 15.02 -28.49
N ILE A 290 -12.66 14.40 -28.92
CA ILE A 290 -11.97 13.36 -28.16
C ILE A 290 -10.93 14.04 -27.27
N PRO A 291 -11.08 14.00 -25.93
CA PRO A 291 -10.16 14.67 -25.03
C PRO A 291 -8.85 13.89 -24.86
N CYS A 292 -7.77 14.61 -24.53
CA CYS A 292 -6.47 14.02 -24.22
C CYS A 292 -6.21 14.10 -22.71
N PRO A 293 -6.44 13.02 -21.94
CA PRO A 293 -6.21 13.04 -20.50
C PRO A 293 -4.73 13.25 -20.19
N ILE A 294 -4.45 14.11 -19.22
CA ILE A 294 -3.11 14.35 -18.68
C ILE A 294 -2.96 13.67 -17.33
N LEU A 295 -1.74 13.22 -17.02
CA LEU A 295 -1.40 12.72 -15.70
C LEU A 295 -1.29 13.90 -14.72
N LEU A 296 -1.90 13.76 -13.54
CA LEU A 296 -1.78 14.75 -12.49
C LEU A 296 -0.47 14.51 -11.71
N PRO A 297 0.45 15.49 -11.67
CA PRO A 297 1.60 15.42 -10.78
C PRO A 297 1.16 15.71 -9.35
N ILE A 298 1.58 14.86 -8.41
CA ILE A 298 1.43 15.07 -6.98
C ILE A 298 2.84 15.31 -6.43
N MET A 299 3.13 16.53 -5.96
CA MET A 299 4.45 16.90 -5.42
C MET A 299 5.63 16.49 -6.33
N ASN A 300 5.53 16.72 -7.64
CA ASN A 300 6.52 16.34 -8.67
C ASN A 300 6.74 14.83 -8.86
N GLN A 301 5.89 13.97 -8.30
CA GLN A 301 5.86 12.53 -8.58
C GLN A 301 4.55 12.18 -9.30
N TYR A 302 4.65 11.25 -10.26
CA TYR A 302 3.48 10.72 -10.95
C TYR A 302 3.05 9.42 -10.28
N GLY A 303 1.81 9.43 -9.79
CA GLY A 303 1.18 8.27 -9.18
C GLY A 303 1.51 8.04 -7.71
N VAL A 304 0.62 7.36 -7.02
CA VAL A 304 0.75 6.99 -5.61
C VAL A 304 0.87 5.48 -5.51
N ALA A 305 1.95 5.01 -4.89
CA ALA A 305 2.25 3.57 -4.78
C ALA A 305 2.10 3.09 -3.34
N PHE A 306 1.47 1.92 -3.18
CA PHE A 306 1.40 1.22 -1.91
C PHE A 306 1.53 -0.29 -2.10
N ARG A 307 1.90 -0.99 -1.04
CA ARG A 307 2.25 -2.41 -1.09
C ARG A 307 1.28 -3.23 -0.26
N ILE A 308 0.90 -4.38 -0.80
CA ILE A 308 0.01 -5.34 -0.14
C ILE A 308 0.77 -6.64 0.06
N ASP A 309 0.74 -7.17 1.27
CA ASP A 309 1.28 -8.50 1.60
C ASP A 309 0.36 -9.61 1.05
N LEU A 310 0.85 -10.37 0.07
CA LEU A 310 0.13 -11.48 -0.57
C LEU A 310 -0.08 -12.70 0.35
N GLN A 311 0.65 -12.81 1.47
CA GLN A 311 0.40 -13.84 2.48
C GLN A 311 -0.84 -13.52 3.32
N LYS A 312 -1.12 -12.23 3.53
CA LYS A 312 -2.30 -11.79 4.27
C LYS A 312 -3.50 -11.55 3.36
N TYR A 313 -3.29 -10.94 2.20
CA TYR A 313 -4.37 -10.46 1.35
C TYR A 313 -4.32 -11.03 -0.07
N ASP A 314 -5.49 -11.36 -0.62
CA ASP A 314 -5.69 -11.43 -2.07
C ASP A 314 -6.28 -10.12 -2.57
N PHE A 315 -5.65 -9.57 -3.60
CA PHE A 315 -6.22 -8.48 -4.37
C PHE A 315 -7.38 -9.01 -5.22
N LYS A 316 -8.58 -8.43 -5.04
CA LYS A 316 -9.76 -8.81 -5.83
C LYS A 316 -10.11 -7.76 -6.86
N LYS A 317 -10.27 -6.49 -6.45
CA LYS A 317 -10.61 -5.41 -7.40
C LYS A 317 -10.35 -4.04 -6.81
N ILE A 318 -10.16 -3.06 -7.70
CA ILE A 318 -10.12 -1.64 -7.38
C ILE A 318 -11.07 -0.89 -8.31
N PHE A 319 -11.82 0.08 -7.76
CA PHE A 319 -12.72 0.94 -8.51
C PHE A 319 -12.50 2.40 -8.10
N GLN A 320 -12.66 3.32 -9.04
CA GLN A 320 -12.66 4.75 -8.76
C GLN A 320 -14.10 5.22 -8.47
N PHE A 321 -14.22 6.18 -7.56
CA PHE A 321 -15.45 6.90 -7.26
C PHE A 321 -15.16 8.39 -7.15
N ASP A 322 -15.71 9.18 -8.05
CA ASP A 322 -15.57 10.63 -8.01
C ASP A 322 -16.49 11.26 -6.96
N SER A 323 -15.91 11.91 -5.94
CA SER A 323 -16.65 12.75 -4.98
C SER A 323 -16.41 14.24 -5.27
N ARG A 324 -17.31 15.11 -4.78
CA ARG A 324 -17.27 16.57 -5.03
C ARG A 324 -15.93 17.26 -4.76
N ASN A 325 -15.13 16.72 -3.84
CA ASN A 325 -13.89 17.36 -3.39
C ASN A 325 -12.64 16.50 -3.60
N ASN A 326 -12.76 15.19 -3.89
CA ASN A 326 -11.65 14.25 -3.99
C ASN A 326 -12.02 13.00 -4.81
N ARG A 327 -11.02 12.37 -5.43
CA ARG A 327 -11.15 11.03 -6.02
C ARG A 327 -10.87 9.99 -4.97
N ASN A 328 -11.88 9.16 -4.69
CA ASN A 328 -11.75 8.05 -3.76
C ASN A 328 -11.67 6.75 -4.55
N PHE A 329 -10.95 5.77 -3.99
CA PHE A 329 -10.78 4.46 -4.57
C PHE A 329 -11.36 3.42 -3.62
N LEU A 330 -12.22 2.57 -4.16
CA LEU A 330 -12.76 1.40 -3.50
C LEU A 330 -11.83 0.21 -3.79
N LEU A 331 -11.01 -0.15 -2.82
CA LEU A 331 -10.12 -1.30 -2.88
C LEU A 331 -10.75 -2.47 -2.11
N VAL A 332 -10.94 -3.60 -2.79
CA VAL A 332 -11.51 -4.81 -2.20
C VAL A 332 -10.43 -5.88 -2.11
N LEU A 333 -10.12 -6.27 -0.88
CA LEU A 333 -9.17 -7.32 -0.55
C LEU A 333 -9.86 -8.48 0.17
N TYR A 334 -9.37 -9.69 -0.02
CA TYR A 334 -9.75 -10.83 0.81
C TYR A 334 -8.64 -11.11 1.81
N ASN A 335 -8.94 -11.04 3.11
CA ASN A 335 -7.99 -11.37 4.17
C ASN A 335 -8.00 -12.89 4.41
N LYS A 336 -6.93 -13.57 4.00
CA LYS A 336 -6.77 -15.03 4.11
C LYS A 336 -6.70 -15.51 5.56
N LYS A 337 -6.10 -14.69 6.45
CA LYS A 337 -5.90 -15.06 7.86
C LYS A 337 -7.22 -15.02 8.63
N ASP A 338 -8.02 -13.99 8.38
CA ASP A 338 -9.29 -13.77 9.08
C ASP A 338 -10.50 -14.34 8.35
N GLY A 339 -10.33 -14.82 7.11
CA GLY A 339 -11.41 -15.40 6.29
C GLY A 339 -12.53 -14.42 5.97
N LYS A 340 -12.21 -13.14 5.68
CA LYS A 340 -13.19 -12.07 5.47
C LYS A 340 -12.81 -11.14 4.32
N ILE A 341 -13.80 -10.50 3.72
CA ILE A 341 -13.57 -9.39 2.79
C ILE A 341 -13.28 -8.13 3.61
N GLU A 342 -12.21 -7.43 3.24
CA GLU A 342 -11.87 -6.11 3.73
C GLU A 342 -11.96 -5.10 2.60
N ILE A 343 -12.86 -4.14 2.77
CA ILE A 343 -13.10 -3.06 1.82
C ILE A 343 -12.46 -1.79 2.37
N PHE A 344 -11.65 -1.13 1.55
CA PHE A 344 -11.05 0.15 1.83
C PHE A 344 -11.63 1.19 0.87
N PHE A 345 -11.96 2.37 1.39
CA PHE A 345 -12.55 3.44 0.58
C PHE A 345 -11.96 4.79 0.97
N ASP A 346 -10.96 5.26 0.23
CA ASP A 346 -10.30 6.54 0.51
C ASP A 346 -9.51 7.07 -0.70
N THR A 347 -8.91 8.25 -0.59
CA THR A 347 -7.99 8.79 -1.60
C THR A 347 -6.73 7.94 -1.73
N ALA A 348 -6.06 7.99 -2.89
CA ALA A 348 -4.84 7.21 -3.13
C ALA A 348 -3.76 7.45 -2.05
N GLN A 349 -3.58 8.71 -1.63
CA GLN A 349 -2.63 9.09 -0.57
C GLN A 349 -2.97 8.50 0.80
N ARG A 350 -4.26 8.42 1.13
CA ARG A 350 -4.70 7.86 2.41
C ARG A 350 -4.65 6.34 2.40
N LEU A 351 -4.93 5.71 1.26
CA LEU A 351 -4.67 4.28 1.08
C LEU A 351 -3.19 3.98 1.28
N GLU A 352 -2.29 4.74 0.66
CA GLU A 352 -0.84 4.60 0.89
C GLU A 352 -0.46 4.73 2.37
N LYS A 353 -0.99 5.75 3.07
CA LYS A 353 -0.74 5.91 4.52
C LYS A 353 -1.28 4.74 5.34
N ASN A 354 -2.47 4.23 5.00
CA ASN A 354 -3.09 3.10 5.70
C ASN A 354 -2.24 1.83 5.57
N PHE A 355 -1.78 1.51 4.35
CA PHE A 355 -0.92 0.34 4.09
C PHE A 355 0.54 0.52 4.51
N LYS A 356 0.98 1.75 4.83
CA LYS A 356 2.27 2.02 5.50
C LYS A 356 2.20 1.93 7.01
N SER A 357 1.01 2.05 7.60
CA SER A 357 0.84 2.00 9.06
C SER A 357 0.80 0.57 9.58
N ASN A 358 1.25 0.38 10.82
CA ASN A 358 1.21 -0.93 11.49
C ASN A 358 -0.23 -1.42 11.77
N SER A 359 -1.23 -0.53 11.75
CA SER A 359 -2.64 -0.83 11.99
C SER A 359 -3.50 -0.53 10.76
N ILE A 360 -3.73 -1.54 9.92
CA ILE A 360 -4.58 -1.40 8.74
C ILE A 360 -6.05 -1.39 9.17
N ASN A 361 -6.75 -0.29 8.92
CA ASN A 361 -8.16 -0.13 9.27
C ASN A 361 -9.04 -0.19 8.01
N PRO A 362 -9.81 -1.27 7.79
CA PRO A 362 -10.76 -1.36 6.69
C PRO A 362 -11.98 -0.48 6.94
N PHE A 363 -12.54 0.06 5.86
CA PHE A 363 -13.77 0.83 5.87
C PHE A 363 -14.99 -0.04 6.18
N LYS A 364 -15.03 -1.27 5.62
CA LYS A 364 -16.08 -2.26 5.90
C LYS A 364 -15.49 -3.66 5.84
N THR A 365 -15.94 -4.53 6.74
CA THR A 365 -15.62 -5.95 6.72
C THR A 365 -16.88 -6.77 6.51
N LEU A 366 -16.76 -7.86 5.76
CA LEU A 366 -17.86 -8.80 5.49
C LEU A 366 -17.34 -10.23 5.69
N ASN A 367 -18.03 -10.98 6.53
CA ASN A 367 -17.75 -12.41 6.74
C ASN A 367 -18.29 -13.19 5.55
N THR A 368 -17.40 -13.74 4.75
CA THR A 368 -17.74 -14.52 3.55
C THR A 368 -16.53 -15.31 3.11
N ASN A 369 -16.77 -16.37 2.35
CA ASN A 369 -15.74 -17.21 1.78
C ASN A 369 -14.97 -16.48 0.66
N GLU A 370 -13.81 -17.02 0.29
CA GLU A 370 -12.92 -16.47 -0.76
C GLU A 370 -13.58 -16.36 -2.14
N ASP A 371 -14.56 -17.23 -2.41
CA ASP A 371 -15.27 -17.32 -3.69
C ASP A 371 -16.48 -16.39 -3.70
N PHE A 372 -16.27 -15.19 -4.23
CA PHE A 372 -17.31 -14.19 -4.39
C PHE A 372 -17.12 -13.36 -5.67
N LEU A 373 -18.22 -12.86 -6.19
CA LEU A 373 -18.28 -11.96 -7.33
C LEU A 373 -18.58 -10.53 -6.86
N ILE A 374 -17.99 -9.54 -7.53
CA ILE A 374 -18.19 -8.13 -7.24
C ILE A 374 -18.70 -7.42 -8.50
N ALA A 375 -19.79 -6.67 -8.35
CA ALA A 375 -20.27 -5.72 -9.35
C ALA A 375 -20.38 -4.32 -8.73
N VAL A 376 -19.98 -3.30 -9.47
CA VAL A 376 -20.03 -1.90 -9.03
C VAL A 376 -20.71 -1.06 -10.11
N ASN A 377 -21.67 -0.24 -9.70
CA ASN A 377 -22.20 0.85 -10.50
C ASN A 377 -21.67 2.16 -9.92
N GLU A 378 -20.61 2.69 -10.52
CA GLU A 378 -19.94 3.92 -10.05
C GLU A 378 -20.90 5.13 -10.04
N PRO A 379 -21.62 5.46 -11.14
CA PRO A 379 -22.49 6.63 -11.16
C PRO A 379 -23.59 6.61 -10.10
N LYS A 380 -24.16 5.42 -9.83
CA LYS A 380 -25.20 5.24 -8.81
C LYS A 380 -24.67 4.98 -7.42
N GLY A 381 -23.37 4.78 -7.25
CA GLY A 381 -22.79 4.47 -5.94
C GLY A 381 -23.17 3.08 -5.43
N LEU A 382 -23.37 2.08 -6.29
CA LEU A 382 -23.80 0.74 -5.89
C LEU A 382 -22.65 -0.27 -5.91
N LEU A 383 -22.66 -1.15 -4.93
CA LEU A 383 -21.73 -2.26 -4.77
C LEU A 383 -22.53 -3.52 -4.45
N ALA A 384 -22.48 -4.51 -5.33
CA ALA A 384 -23.04 -5.83 -5.11
C ALA A 384 -21.93 -6.86 -4.91
N ILE A 385 -22.04 -7.67 -3.87
CA ILE A 385 -21.14 -8.77 -3.55
C ILE A 385 -21.97 -10.04 -3.45
N TYR A 386 -21.67 -11.01 -4.31
CA TYR A 386 -22.36 -12.29 -4.36
C TYR A 386 -21.41 -13.41 -3.93
N ASN A 387 -21.70 -14.06 -2.80
CA ASN A 387 -20.98 -15.25 -2.36
C ASN A 387 -21.52 -16.45 -3.14
N THR A 388 -20.64 -17.11 -3.90
CA THR A 388 -21.02 -18.20 -4.79
C THR A 388 -21.28 -19.51 -4.04
N LYS A 389 -20.67 -19.71 -2.86
CA LYS A 389 -20.84 -20.91 -2.02
C LYS A 389 -22.13 -20.86 -1.21
N GLU A 390 -22.43 -19.73 -0.59
CA GLU A 390 -23.62 -19.55 0.25
C GLU A 390 -24.84 -19.07 -0.54
N ALA A 391 -24.67 -18.78 -1.84
CA ALA A 391 -25.66 -18.12 -2.68
C ALA A 391 -26.24 -16.83 -2.05
N LYS A 392 -25.39 -16.10 -1.32
CA LYS A 392 -25.78 -14.91 -0.57
C LYS A 392 -25.38 -13.64 -1.30
N LEU A 393 -26.37 -12.81 -1.62
CA LEU A 393 -26.20 -11.52 -2.27
C LEU A 393 -26.28 -10.39 -1.25
N ASN A 394 -25.21 -9.59 -1.14
CA ASN A 394 -25.19 -8.37 -0.35
C ASN A 394 -25.09 -7.17 -1.30
N VAL A 395 -26.04 -6.25 -1.24
CA VAL A 395 -26.08 -5.05 -2.08
C VAL A 395 -26.02 -3.81 -1.19
N PHE A 396 -25.06 -2.96 -1.48
CA PHE A 396 -24.80 -1.74 -0.76
C PHE A 396 -24.89 -0.53 -1.71
N SER A 397 -25.38 0.58 -1.19
CA SER A 397 -25.32 1.91 -1.79
C SER A 397 -24.55 2.85 -0.88
N PHE A 398 -23.72 3.70 -1.48
CA PHE A 398 -23.10 4.81 -0.76
C PHE A 398 -24.14 5.90 -0.46
N ASP A 399 -24.09 6.45 0.76
CA ASP A 399 -24.87 7.64 1.13
C ASP A 399 -24.50 8.85 0.28
N ASP A 400 -25.32 9.88 0.38
CA ASP A 400 -25.22 11.15 -0.35
C ASP A 400 -23.87 11.85 -0.21
N ASN A 401 -23.12 11.51 0.85
CA ASN A 401 -21.79 12.02 1.17
C ASN A 401 -20.67 10.97 0.99
N ARG A 402 -21.02 9.75 0.54
CA ARG A 402 -20.13 8.59 0.32
C ARG A 402 -19.25 8.26 1.53
N LYS A 403 -19.82 8.28 2.73
CA LYS A 403 -19.21 7.92 4.01
C LYS A 403 -19.81 6.65 4.63
N MET A 404 -21.00 6.21 4.22
CA MET A 404 -21.65 5.01 4.77
C MET A 404 -22.29 4.16 3.67
N LEU A 405 -22.32 2.85 3.88
CA LEU A 405 -23.02 1.88 3.02
C LEU A 405 -24.35 1.49 3.64
N TYR A 406 -25.45 1.62 2.90
CA TYR A 406 -26.79 1.15 3.26
C TYR A 406 -27.32 0.14 2.24
N THR A 407 -28.31 -0.67 2.60
CA THR A 407 -28.90 -1.65 1.67
C THR A 407 -29.74 -0.97 0.60
N HIS A 408 -29.53 -1.32 -0.66
CA HIS A 408 -30.23 -0.71 -1.81
C HIS A 408 -31.15 -1.70 -2.54
N THR A 409 -32.11 -1.17 -3.31
CA THR A 409 -33.17 -1.94 -3.96
C THR A 409 -33.24 -1.66 -5.48
N GLU A 410 -32.13 -1.83 -6.18
CA GLU A 410 -32.10 -1.80 -7.65
C GLU A 410 -32.05 -3.22 -8.26
N ASP A 411 -32.47 -3.34 -9.51
CA ASP A 411 -32.40 -4.61 -10.23
C ASP A 411 -30.94 -4.94 -10.59
N LEU A 412 -30.58 -6.23 -10.51
CA LEU A 412 -29.25 -6.74 -10.85
C LEU A 412 -29.34 -7.70 -12.02
N CYS A 413 -28.43 -7.61 -12.98
CA CYS A 413 -28.32 -8.60 -14.05
C CYS A 413 -27.29 -9.66 -13.66
N PHE A 414 -27.74 -10.91 -13.59
CA PHE A 414 -26.88 -12.08 -13.47
C PHE A 414 -26.60 -12.63 -14.86
N VAL A 415 -25.33 -12.96 -15.14
CA VAL A 415 -24.92 -13.63 -16.36
C VAL A 415 -24.32 -14.97 -15.95
N GLU A 416 -24.96 -16.05 -16.38
CA GLU A 416 -24.51 -17.42 -16.15
C GLU A 416 -23.34 -17.76 -17.08
N ASN A 417 -22.50 -18.73 -16.71
CA ASN A 417 -21.42 -19.23 -17.56
C ASN A 417 -21.93 -19.81 -18.90
N SER A 418 -23.21 -20.15 -18.98
CA SER A 418 -23.88 -20.58 -20.21
C SER A 418 -24.09 -19.44 -21.23
N GLY A 419 -23.80 -18.20 -20.86
CA GLY A 419 -24.14 -17.00 -21.63
C GLY A 419 -25.58 -16.53 -21.41
N ARG A 420 -26.36 -17.19 -20.54
CA ARG A 420 -27.71 -16.78 -20.20
C ARG A 420 -27.70 -15.64 -19.19
N ALA A 421 -28.36 -14.54 -19.52
CA ALA A 421 -28.53 -13.37 -18.66
C ALA A 421 -29.96 -13.26 -18.11
N ARG A 422 -30.10 -12.94 -16.83
CA ARG A 422 -31.38 -12.79 -16.12
C ARG A 422 -31.35 -11.57 -15.19
N ILE A 423 -32.46 -10.85 -15.12
CA ILE A 423 -32.61 -9.71 -14.21
C ILE A 423 -33.22 -10.21 -12.90
N PHE A 424 -32.54 -9.98 -11.79
CA PHE A 424 -33.00 -10.21 -10.43
C PHE A 424 -33.52 -8.91 -9.83
N ASN A 425 -34.77 -8.92 -9.39
CA ASN A 425 -35.38 -7.78 -8.74
C ASN A 425 -35.17 -7.86 -7.22
N LEU A 426 -34.41 -6.91 -6.66
CA LEU A 426 -34.09 -6.88 -5.23
C LEU A 426 -35.30 -6.59 -4.33
N VAL A 427 -36.36 -5.97 -4.86
CA VAL A 427 -37.59 -5.68 -4.09
C VAL A 427 -38.41 -6.94 -3.90
N ASN A 428 -38.60 -7.71 -4.97
CA ASN A 428 -39.41 -8.92 -4.99
C ASN A 428 -38.62 -10.19 -4.66
N LEU A 429 -37.29 -10.09 -4.58
CA LEU A 429 -36.36 -11.22 -4.40
C LEU A 429 -36.55 -12.35 -5.41
N GLN A 430 -36.90 -11.98 -6.66
CA GLN A 430 -37.20 -12.92 -7.72
C GLN A 430 -36.53 -12.51 -9.04
N PHE A 431 -36.19 -13.51 -9.86
CA PHE A 431 -35.80 -13.28 -11.24
C PHE A 431 -37.02 -12.91 -12.08
N ARG A 432 -36.86 -11.92 -12.97
CA ARG A 432 -37.84 -11.65 -14.02
C ARG A 432 -37.99 -12.91 -14.91
N PRO A 433 -39.19 -13.17 -15.44
CA PRO A 433 -39.42 -14.30 -16.35
C PRO A 433 -38.56 -14.23 -17.62
N ALA A 434 -38.33 -13.01 -18.12
CA ALA A 434 -37.50 -12.76 -19.29
C ALA A 434 -36.04 -13.12 -19.03
N ALA A 435 -35.45 -13.88 -19.95
CA ALA A 435 -34.03 -14.22 -19.97
C ALA A 435 -33.48 -13.94 -21.36
N CYS A 436 -32.24 -13.47 -21.43
CA CYS A 436 -31.54 -13.21 -22.68
C CYS A 436 -30.42 -14.24 -22.85
N ASN A 437 -30.20 -14.73 -24.06
CA ASN A 437 -29.08 -15.61 -24.36
C ASN A 437 -28.05 -14.82 -25.17
N PHE A 438 -26.86 -14.63 -24.61
CA PHE A 438 -25.75 -14.01 -25.31
C PHE A 438 -25.12 -14.99 -26.31
N PRO A 439 -24.31 -14.49 -27.27
CA PRO A 439 -23.65 -15.34 -28.26
C PRO A 439 -22.78 -16.40 -27.60
N HIS A 440 -22.65 -17.58 -28.21
CA HIS A 440 -21.86 -18.68 -27.66
C HIS A 440 -20.36 -18.37 -27.52
N ASN A 441 -19.83 -17.47 -28.34
CA ASN A 441 -18.41 -17.06 -28.33
C ASN A 441 -18.18 -15.81 -27.48
N LEU A 442 -18.90 -15.69 -26.37
CA LEU A 442 -18.83 -14.56 -25.45
C LEU A 442 -17.45 -14.49 -24.78
N VAL A 443 -16.81 -13.32 -24.86
CA VAL A 443 -15.53 -13.06 -24.20
C VAL A 443 -15.69 -12.12 -23.01
N ASN A 444 -16.57 -11.12 -23.12
CA ASN A 444 -16.73 -10.12 -22.06
C ASN A 444 -18.16 -9.55 -22.06
N VAL A 445 -18.63 -9.09 -20.89
CA VAL A 445 -19.93 -8.42 -20.73
C VAL A 445 -19.74 -7.17 -19.90
N LEU A 446 -20.17 -6.04 -20.43
CA LEU A 446 -20.12 -4.75 -19.74
C LEU A 446 -21.50 -4.11 -19.71
N SER A 447 -21.82 -3.41 -18.61
CA SER A 447 -23.01 -2.56 -18.54
C SER A 447 -22.64 -1.11 -18.87
N SER A 448 -23.57 -0.38 -19.47
CA SER A 448 -23.41 1.08 -19.58
C SER A 448 -23.33 1.73 -18.18
N PRO A 449 -22.62 2.86 -18.02
CA PRO A 449 -22.47 3.51 -16.71
C PRO A 449 -23.81 3.93 -16.09
N ASP A 450 -24.78 4.31 -16.91
CA ASP A 450 -26.13 4.70 -16.49
C ASP A 450 -27.06 3.50 -16.22
N GLY A 451 -26.62 2.27 -16.48
CA GLY A 451 -27.39 1.04 -16.29
C GLY A 451 -28.48 0.80 -17.34
N SER A 452 -28.46 1.53 -18.45
CA SER A 452 -29.49 1.46 -19.50
C SER A 452 -29.37 0.28 -20.45
N CYS A 453 -28.16 -0.22 -20.69
CA CYS A 453 -27.93 -1.37 -21.56
C CYS A 453 -26.77 -2.26 -21.11
N ILE A 454 -26.78 -3.48 -21.63
CA ILE A 454 -25.73 -4.47 -21.46
C ILE A 454 -25.12 -4.74 -22.83
N MET A 455 -23.80 -4.81 -22.89
CA MET A 455 -23.00 -5.03 -24.09
C MET A 455 -22.24 -6.34 -23.93
N ALA A 456 -22.56 -7.30 -24.79
CA ALA A 456 -21.87 -8.58 -24.87
C ALA A 456 -20.85 -8.53 -26.02
N PHE A 457 -19.60 -8.79 -25.70
CA PHE A 457 -18.47 -8.78 -26.64
C PHE A 457 -18.14 -10.21 -27.01
N ALA A 458 -18.19 -10.52 -28.31
CA ALA A 458 -17.92 -11.86 -28.81
C ALA A 458 -16.95 -11.84 -29.98
N LYS A 459 -16.23 -12.95 -30.13
CA LYS A 459 -15.39 -13.24 -31.30
C LYS A 459 -16.16 -14.06 -32.30
N GLU A 460 -16.25 -13.56 -33.53
CA GLU A 460 -16.84 -14.30 -34.64
C GLU A 460 -15.78 -14.57 -35.70
N VAL A 461 -15.94 -15.68 -36.41
CA VAL A 461 -15.11 -16.02 -37.57
C VAL A 461 -16.00 -16.24 -38.78
N PRO A 462 -16.63 -15.20 -39.36
CA PRO A 462 -17.27 -15.34 -40.66
C PRO A 462 -16.18 -15.49 -41.74
N GLU A 463 -16.32 -16.50 -42.61
CA GLU A 463 -15.53 -16.64 -43.84
C GLU A 463 -13.99 -16.55 -43.65
N ASN A 464 -13.46 -17.17 -42.58
CA ASN A 464 -12.04 -17.17 -42.20
C ASN A 464 -11.44 -15.80 -41.84
N ARG A 465 -12.25 -14.80 -41.49
CA ARG A 465 -11.77 -13.53 -40.92
C ARG A 465 -12.27 -13.40 -39.48
N GLU A 466 -11.35 -13.22 -38.53
CA GLU A 466 -11.72 -12.99 -37.13
C GLU A 466 -12.23 -11.55 -36.96
N ILE A 467 -13.49 -11.40 -36.55
CA ILE A 467 -14.14 -10.12 -36.30
C ILE A 467 -14.59 -10.08 -34.83
N ASN A 468 -14.28 -8.97 -34.20
CA ASN A 468 -14.74 -8.67 -32.85
C ASN A 468 -16.06 -7.90 -32.94
N ARG A 469 -17.12 -8.41 -32.31
CA ARG A 469 -18.47 -7.83 -32.40
C ARG A 469 -19.06 -7.54 -31.02
N VAL A 470 -19.84 -6.47 -30.96
CA VAL A 470 -20.62 -6.06 -29.79
C VAL A 470 -22.10 -6.26 -30.06
N TYR A 471 -22.77 -6.93 -29.13
CA TYR A 471 -24.22 -7.11 -29.08
C TYR A 471 -24.78 -6.26 -27.95
N VAL A 472 -25.62 -5.29 -28.29
CA VAL A 472 -26.22 -4.35 -27.33
C VAL A 472 -27.64 -4.78 -27.00
N TYR A 473 -27.92 -4.92 -25.71
CA TYR A 473 -29.24 -5.27 -25.17
C TYR A 473 -29.72 -4.13 -24.26
N PHE A 474 -30.76 -3.41 -24.66
CA PHE A 474 -31.35 -2.39 -23.80
C PHE A 474 -32.19 -3.03 -22.69
N PHE A 475 -32.14 -2.43 -21.50
CA PHE A 475 -32.89 -2.89 -20.33
C PHE A 475 -34.41 -2.97 -20.60
N LYS A 476 -34.96 -2.01 -21.36
CA LYS A 476 -36.39 -1.98 -21.73
C LYS A 476 -36.81 -3.17 -22.61
N SER A 477 -35.94 -3.61 -23.51
CA SER A 477 -36.19 -4.72 -24.44
C SER A 477 -35.50 -6.01 -24.00
N PHE A 478 -35.17 -6.13 -22.71
CA PHE A 478 -34.43 -7.27 -22.19
C PHE A 478 -35.25 -8.56 -22.31
N GLY A 479 -34.63 -9.61 -22.84
CA GLY A 479 -35.27 -10.91 -23.12
C GLY A 479 -35.62 -11.14 -24.59
N GLY A 480 -35.41 -10.15 -25.46
CA GLY A 480 -35.48 -10.30 -26.91
C GLY A 480 -34.11 -10.52 -27.57
N SER A 481 -34.07 -10.46 -28.90
CA SER A 481 -32.84 -10.42 -29.69
C SER A 481 -32.01 -9.15 -29.38
N PRO A 482 -30.70 -9.15 -29.70
CA PRO A 482 -29.86 -7.95 -29.56
C PRO A 482 -30.52 -6.76 -30.26
N SER A 483 -30.56 -5.62 -29.57
CA SER A 483 -31.12 -4.38 -30.11
C SER A 483 -30.22 -3.78 -31.19
N LYS A 484 -28.90 -4.01 -31.09
CA LYS A 484 -27.92 -3.58 -32.08
C LYS A 484 -26.71 -4.49 -32.10
N GLU A 485 -26.16 -4.70 -33.28
CA GLU A 485 -24.91 -5.43 -33.51
C GLU A 485 -23.91 -4.47 -34.16
N ILE A 486 -22.69 -4.41 -33.63
CA ILE A 486 -21.66 -3.44 -34.04
C ILE A 486 -20.32 -4.17 -34.16
N ASP A 487 -19.70 -4.07 -35.33
CA ASP A 487 -18.33 -4.54 -35.53
C ASP A 487 -17.35 -3.56 -34.89
N LEU A 488 -16.47 -4.08 -34.03
CA LEU A 488 -15.43 -3.27 -33.41
C LEU A 488 -14.30 -2.96 -34.40
N PRO A 489 -13.72 -1.76 -34.33
CA PRO A 489 -12.61 -1.40 -35.19
C PRO A 489 -11.36 -2.25 -34.87
N SER A 490 -10.49 -2.41 -35.87
CA SER A 490 -9.37 -3.37 -35.86
C SER A 490 -8.30 -3.13 -34.77
N ASN A 491 -8.31 -1.95 -34.14
CA ASN A 491 -7.47 -1.60 -32.99
C ASN A 491 -7.98 -2.18 -31.65
N PHE A 492 -9.21 -2.70 -31.60
CA PHE A 492 -9.79 -3.33 -30.41
C PHE A 492 -9.71 -4.87 -30.51
N LYS A 493 -8.50 -5.43 -30.55
CA LYS A 493 -8.29 -6.89 -30.66
C LYS A 493 -8.56 -7.67 -29.37
N SER A 494 -8.20 -7.09 -28.23
CA SER A 494 -8.24 -7.75 -26.91
C SER A 494 -9.55 -7.45 -26.19
N LEU A 495 -10.55 -8.33 -26.35
CA LEU A 495 -11.88 -8.16 -25.72
C LEU A 495 -11.86 -8.30 -24.19
N GLU A 496 -10.85 -8.98 -23.64
CA GLU A 496 -10.68 -9.24 -22.20
C GLU A 496 -10.35 -7.97 -21.40
N PHE A 497 -9.67 -7.00 -22.03
CA PHE A 497 -9.23 -5.75 -21.37
C PHE A 497 -10.15 -4.57 -21.66
N LEU A 498 -11.37 -4.85 -22.12
CA LEU A 498 -12.36 -3.81 -22.40
C LEU A 498 -13.01 -3.32 -21.12
N GLN A 499 -13.12 -1.99 -21.03
CA GLN A 499 -13.86 -1.32 -19.97
C GLN A 499 -14.65 -0.16 -20.56
N ILE A 500 -15.83 0.11 -20.00
CA ILE A 500 -16.58 1.32 -20.31
C ILE A 500 -16.29 2.33 -19.21
N SER A 501 -15.83 3.50 -19.61
CA SER A 501 -15.48 4.61 -18.73
C SER A 501 -16.35 5.82 -19.05
N TYR A 502 -16.81 6.52 -18.02
CA TYR A 502 -17.54 7.78 -18.16
C TYR A 502 -16.59 8.94 -17.86
N ILE A 503 -16.28 9.74 -18.88
CA ILE A 503 -15.36 10.88 -18.78
C ILE A 503 -16.16 12.16 -19.00
N ASP A 504 -16.39 12.91 -17.91
CA ASP A 504 -17.18 14.15 -17.85
C ASP A 504 -18.63 14.01 -18.37
N ARG A 505 -18.83 14.05 -19.69
CA ARG A 505 -20.14 13.90 -20.37
C ARG A 505 -20.15 12.86 -21.48
N GLN A 506 -19.04 12.18 -21.67
CA GLN A 506 -18.85 11.22 -22.74
C GLN A 506 -18.66 9.82 -22.16
N THR A 507 -19.27 8.84 -22.81
CA THR A 507 -19.00 7.44 -22.51
C THR A 507 -17.96 6.95 -23.51
N HIS A 508 -16.89 6.32 -23.01
CA HIS A 508 -15.80 5.80 -23.83
C HIS A 508 -15.66 4.30 -23.58
N LEU A 509 -15.53 3.53 -24.64
CA LEU A 509 -15.04 2.16 -24.59
C LEU A 509 -13.52 2.22 -24.68
N VAL A 510 -12.85 1.77 -23.63
CA VAL A 510 -11.39 1.78 -23.55
C VAL A 510 -10.84 0.37 -23.58
N SER A 511 -9.66 0.20 -24.19
CA SER A 511 -8.95 -1.05 -24.29
C SER A 511 -7.46 -0.84 -24.06
N LEU A 512 -6.83 -1.77 -23.37
CA LEU A 512 -5.38 -1.86 -23.30
C LEU A 512 -4.87 -2.85 -24.33
N ASP A 513 -4.04 -2.37 -25.26
CA ASP A 513 -3.27 -3.20 -26.16
C ASP A 513 -1.87 -3.41 -25.58
N LEU A 514 -1.70 -4.53 -24.89
CA LEU A 514 -0.44 -4.90 -24.25
C LEU A 514 0.66 -5.22 -25.27
N GLN A 515 0.32 -5.64 -26.49
CA GLN A 515 1.31 -6.01 -27.50
C GLN A 515 1.99 -4.76 -28.08
N ASN A 516 1.19 -3.73 -28.37
CA ASN A 516 1.69 -2.47 -28.93
C ASN A 516 1.93 -1.38 -27.87
N GLY A 517 1.65 -1.67 -26.59
CA GLY A 517 1.78 -0.69 -25.50
C GLY A 517 0.86 0.52 -25.66
N CYS A 518 -0.30 0.34 -26.28
CA CYS A 518 -1.22 1.42 -26.62
C CYS A 518 -2.49 1.39 -25.76
N PHE A 519 -3.00 2.57 -25.41
CA PHE A 519 -4.30 2.75 -24.78
C PHE A 519 -5.29 3.27 -25.83
N ASN A 520 -6.27 2.45 -26.19
CA ASN A 520 -7.27 2.80 -27.20
C ASN A 520 -8.54 3.29 -26.51
N SER A 521 -9.14 4.36 -27.04
CA SER A 521 -10.42 4.89 -26.59
C SER A 521 -11.35 5.07 -27.78
N LEU A 522 -12.61 4.65 -27.65
CA LEU A 522 -13.66 4.78 -28.64
C LEU A 522 -14.87 5.47 -28.00
N LEU A 523 -15.29 6.59 -28.58
CA LEU A 523 -16.48 7.30 -28.10
C LEU A 523 -17.74 6.48 -28.36
N VAL A 524 -18.53 6.25 -27.31
CA VAL A 524 -19.80 5.52 -27.35
C VAL A 524 -20.95 6.46 -27.04
N LYS A 525 -21.90 6.59 -27.97
CA LYS A 525 -23.12 7.38 -27.78
C LYS A 525 -24.30 6.44 -27.57
N ILE A 526 -24.87 6.47 -26.37
CA ILE A 526 -26.06 5.70 -26.01
C ILE A 526 -27.25 6.66 -25.98
N THR A 527 -28.15 6.52 -26.95
CA THR A 527 -29.41 7.28 -27.02
C THR A 527 -30.55 6.38 -26.60
N ILE A 528 -31.14 6.67 -25.44
CA ILE A 528 -32.31 5.97 -24.94
C ILE A 528 -33.54 6.83 -25.23
N GLU A 529 -34.60 6.22 -25.74
CA GLU A 529 -35.91 6.85 -25.84
C GLU A 529 -36.45 7.06 -24.40
N LYS A 530 -36.28 8.28 -23.89
CA LYS A 530 -36.69 8.66 -22.54
C LYS A 530 -38.20 8.85 -22.48
N THR A 531 -38.92 7.80 -22.07
CA THR A 531 -40.33 7.89 -21.65
C THR A 531 -40.52 7.80 -20.14
N GLN A 532 -39.46 7.83 -19.33
CA GLN A 532 -39.56 7.74 -17.87
C GLN A 532 -38.67 8.80 -17.21
N PHE A 533 -39.29 9.75 -16.50
CA PHE A 533 -38.61 10.75 -15.71
C PHE A 533 -38.28 10.15 -14.34
N LEU A 534 -37.01 9.80 -14.12
CA LEU A 534 -36.50 9.45 -12.80
C LEU A 534 -36.26 10.77 -12.03
N PHE A 535 -37.01 11.03 -10.97
CA PHE A 535 -36.73 12.15 -10.08
C PHE A 535 -35.55 11.80 -9.16
N GLN A 536 -34.34 12.08 -9.63
CA GLN A 536 -33.15 12.08 -8.78
C GLN A 536 -32.95 13.49 -8.21
N LYS A 537 -32.71 13.63 -6.90
CA LYS A 537 -32.40 14.91 -6.27
C LYS A 537 -31.10 15.46 -6.87
N SER A 538 -31.24 16.35 -7.85
CA SER A 538 -30.15 17.08 -8.50
C SER A 538 -29.39 17.90 -7.48
N LYS A 539 -28.17 17.47 -7.19
CA LYS A 539 -27.22 18.19 -6.34
C LYS A 539 -26.43 19.18 -7.22
N GLN A 540 -27.07 20.30 -7.55
CA GLN A 540 -26.53 21.49 -8.25
C GLN A 540 -25.79 21.22 -9.57
N LYS A 541 -26.54 21.28 -10.68
CA LYS A 541 -26.00 21.80 -11.94
C LYS A 541 -25.99 23.32 -11.85
N GLN A 542 -24.88 23.99 -12.17
CA GLN A 542 -25.02 25.29 -12.83
C GLN A 542 -25.89 25.04 -14.08
N PRO A 543 -26.95 25.83 -14.30
CA PRO A 543 -27.88 25.53 -15.37
C PRO A 543 -27.15 25.66 -16.70
N LEU A 544 -27.02 24.55 -17.44
CA LEU A 544 -26.88 24.65 -18.89
C LEU A 544 -28.07 25.47 -19.37
N ALA A 545 -27.77 26.53 -20.10
CA ALA A 545 -28.74 27.42 -20.71
C ALA A 545 -29.61 26.64 -21.71
N LEU A 546 -30.64 25.95 -21.22
CA LEU A 546 -31.96 26.27 -21.75
C LEU A 546 -32.16 27.72 -21.32
N GLN A 547 -32.43 28.64 -22.24
CA GLN A 547 -32.85 29.98 -21.87
C GLN A 547 -34.00 29.86 -20.87
N ARG A 548 -33.67 29.93 -19.58
CA ARG A 548 -34.59 30.02 -18.47
C ARG A 548 -35.14 31.42 -18.59
N THR A 549 -36.26 31.56 -19.29
CA THR A 549 -37.14 32.71 -19.09
C THR A 549 -37.62 32.59 -17.65
N LYS A 550 -36.97 33.32 -16.73
CA LYS A 550 -37.18 33.34 -15.28
C LYS A 550 -38.61 33.76 -14.83
N SER A 551 -39.63 33.74 -15.69
CA SER A 551 -40.91 34.40 -15.40
C SER A 551 -42.13 33.51 -15.21
N ASN A 552 -42.14 32.23 -15.64
CA ASN A 552 -43.40 31.47 -15.80
C ASN A 552 -43.47 30.11 -15.05
N ASP A 553 -42.69 29.92 -13.97
CA ASP A 553 -42.57 28.63 -13.27
C ASP A 553 -43.91 28.03 -12.80
N LEU A 554 -44.87 28.87 -12.39
CA LEU A 554 -46.22 28.42 -12.01
C LEU A 554 -47.04 27.90 -13.20
N ILE A 555 -46.96 28.56 -14.36
CA ILE A 555 -47.68 28.15 -15.57
C ILE A 555 -47.08 26.84 -16.12
N ASN A 556 -45.75 26.70 -16.05
CA ASN A 556 -45.06 25.47 -16.43
C ASN A 556 -45.41 24.29 -15.52
N ALA A 557 -45.73 24.52 -14.24
CA ALA A 557 -46.22 23.46 -13.36
C ALA A 557 -47.59 22.91 -13.82
N TYR A 558 -48.48 23.78 -14.31
CA TYR A 558 -49.77 23.35 -14.88
C TYR A 558 -49.58 22.59 -16.20
N LYS A 559 -48.60 22.97 -17.03
CA LYS A 559 -48.24 22.22 -18.26
C LYS A 559 -47.95 20.74 -17.96
N LEU A 560 -47.22 20.45 -16.89
CA LEU A 560 -46.91 19.06 -16.48
C LEU A 560 -48.17 18.26 -16.13
N MET A 561 -49.19 18.91 -15.55
CA MET A 561 -50.47 18.25 -15.26
C MET A 561 -51.23 17.94 -16.55
N PHE A 562 -51.25 18.87 -17.50
CA PHE A 562 -51.90 18.69 -18.80
C PHE A 562 -51.24 17.59 -19.63
N GLU A 563 -49.91 17.45 -19.54
CA GLU A 563 -49.18 16.37 -20.22
C GLU A 563 -49.53 14.98 -19.68
N LYS A 564 -49.75 14.86 -18.36
CA LYS A 564 -49.98 13.57 -17.70
C LYS A 564 -51.45 13.17 -17.60
N TYR A 565 -52.35 14.07 -17.24
CA TYR A 565 -53.76 13.75 -16.97
C TYR A 565 -54.68 14.17 -18.13
N SER A 566 -55.96 13.79 -18.06
CA SER A 566 -56.96 14.25 -19.03
C SER A 566 -57.28 15.72 -18.83
N ILE A 567 -57.38 16.44 -19.94
CA ILE A 567 -57.61 17.89 -19.99
C ILE A 567 -59.11 18.19 -20.15
N ASP A 568 -59.79 17.32 -20.89
CA ASP A 568 -61.23 17.33 -21.05
C ASP A 568 -61.89 16.61 -19.84
N ASN A 569 -63.00 17.16 -19.36
CA ASN A 569 -63.66 16.71 -18.13
C ASN A 569 -64.36 15.35 -18.32
N CYS A 570 -64.08 14.41 -17.42
CA CYS A 570 -64.68 13.07 -17.35
C CYS A 570 -65.83 12.97 -16.33
N ILE A 571 -66.03 13.97 -15.47
CA ILE A 571 -67.01 14.01 -14.38
C ILE A 571 -68.30 14.75 -14.78
N ASP A 572 -68.24 15.76 -15.64
CA ASP A 572 -69.41 16.55 -16.03
C ASP A 572 -69.37 17.00 -17.51
N PRO A 573 -69.98 16.24 -18.45
CA PRO A 573 -69.91 16.50 -19.88
C PRO A 573 -70.64 17.79 -20.33
N LYS A 574 -71.37 18.45 -19.42
CA LYS A 574 -72.07 19.72 -19.70
C LYS A 574 -71.18 20.95 -19.54
N GLN A 575 -69.95 20.83 -19.04
CA GLN A 575 -69.06 21.95 -18.72
C GLN A 575 -68.05 22.31 -19.83
N ASN A 576 -68.47 22.38 -21.09
CA ASN A 576 -67.68 23.00 -22.16
C ASN A 576 -67.73 24.54 -22.09
N CYS A 577 -67.56 25.08 -20.87
CA CYS A 577 -67.51 26.51 -20.62
C CYS A 577 -66.18 27.08 -21.13
N PRO A 578 -66.16 28.28 -21.73
CA PRO A 578 -64.93 28.92 -22.15
C PRO A 578 -64.03 29.18 -20.93
N LEU A 579 -62.72 29.00 -21.11
CA LEU A 579 -61.72 29.27 -20.08
C LEU A 579 -61.09 30.63 -20.37
N SER A 580 -60.86 31.45 -19.35
CA SER A 580 -60.17 32.72 -19.53
C SER A 580 -59.14 32.96 -18.44
N LEU A 581 -57.95 33.40 -18.85
CA LEU A 581 -56.88 33.82 -17.97
C LEU A 581 -56.62 35.31 -18.14
N LYS A 582 -56.66 36.05 -17.02
CA LYS A 582 -56.33 37.46 -16.99
C LYS A 582 -55.01 37.69 -16.26
N ILE A 583 -54.03 38.22 -16.97
CA ILE A 583 -52.69 38.49 -16.45
C ILE A 583 -52.63 39.95 -16.04
N VAL A 584 -52.29 40.20 -14.77
CA VAL A 584 -52.17 41.56 -14.23
C VAL A 584 -50.69 41.94 -14.22
N LEU A 585 -50.33 42.98 -14.95
CA LEU A 585 -48.97 43.47 -15.09
C LEU A 585 -48.80 44.77 -14.31
N ASP A 586 -47.72 44.87 -13.55
CA ASP A 586 -47.33 46.11 -12.86
C ASP A 586 -46.37 46.90 -13.76
N ILE A 587 -46.92 47.45 -14.86
CA ILE A 587 -46.19 48.19 -15.90
C ILE A 587 -46.95 49.47 -16.29
N ASN A 588 -46.24 50.45 -16.85
CA ASN A 588 -46.83 51.69 -17.34
C ASN A 588 -47.77 51.42 -18.54
N ASN A 589 -48.81 52.23 -18.70
CA ASN A 589 -49.93 51.95 -19.62
C ASN A 589 -49.53 51.82 -21.11
N ASP A 590 -48.37 52.33 -21.51
CA ASP A 590 -47.93 52.39 -22.92
C ASP A 590 -47.34 51.06 -23.45
N ASP A 591 -46.98 50.12 -22.56
CA ASP A 591 -46.38 48.81 -22.92
C ASP A 591 -47.42 47.64 -22.92
N HIS A 592 -48.70 47.96 -22.75
CA HIS A 592 -49.77 46.98 -22.47
C HIS A 592 -50.13 46.10 -23.68
N GLU A 593 -50.26 46.68 -24.88
CA GLU A 593 -50.67 45.96 -26.11
C GLU A 593 -49.61 44.97 -26.60
N GLU A 594 -48.32 45.35 -26.55
CA GLU A 594 -47.21 44.47 -26.97
C GLU A 594 -47.07 43.25 -26.02
N CYS A 595 -47.42 43.42 -24.75
CA CYS A 595 -47.43 42.33 -23.78
C CYS A 595 -48.60 41.37 -24.00
N ASP A 596 -49.79 41.89 -24.33
CA ASP A 596 -50.99 41.09 -24.62
C ASP A 596 -50.72 40.04 -25.72
N GLU A 597 -50.19 40.49 -26.85
CA GLU A 597 -49.88 39.61 -27.99
C GLU A 597 -48.82 38.56 -27.65
N LYS A 598 -47.79 38.93 -26.87
CA LYS A 598 -46.73 38.00 -26.46
C LYS A 598 -47.25 36.88 -25.56
N PHE A 599 -48.13 37.20 -24.61
CA PHE A 599 -48.72 36.20 -23.73
C PHE A 599 -49.71 35.30 -24.47
N GLU A 600 -50.55 35.86 -25.34
CA GLU A 600 -51.46 35.07 -26.17
C GLU A 600 -50.69 34.09 -27.07
N LYS A 601 -49.64 34.57 -27.74
CA LYS A 601 -48.76 33.73 -28.57
C LYS A 601 -48.11 32.62 -27.76
N TYR A 602 -47.56 32.92 -26.58
CA TYR A 602 -46.92 31.93 -25.72
C TYR A 602 -47.89 30.82 -25.27
N ILE A 603 -49.10 31.19 -24.83
CA ILE A 603 -50.10 30.22 -24.38
C ILE A 603 -50.60 29.37 -25.55
N LYS A 604 -50.81 29.96 -26.73
CA LYS A 604 -51.20 29.24 -27.93
C LYS A 604 -50.14 28.22 -28.36
N GLU A 605 -48.87 28.64 -28.45
CA GLU A 605 -47.75 27.74 -28.74
C GLU A 605 -47.63 26.62 -27.69
N MET A 606 -47.87 26.93 -26.41
CA MET A 606 -47.85 25.93 -25.34
C MET A 606 -48.93 24.85 -25.55
N PHE A 607 -50.16 25.23 -25.89
CA PHE A 607 -51.25 24.28 -26.14
C PHE A 607 -51.08 23.50 -27.44
N GLU A 608 -50.62 24.13 -28.52
CA GLU A 608 -50.30 23.44 -29.77
C GLU A 608 -49.21 22.39 -29.57
N ASN A 609 -48.14 22.75 -28.84
CA ASN A 609 -47.09 21.80 -28.47
C ASN A 609 -47.64 20.63 -27.64
N LEU A 610 -48.59 20.90 -26.75
CA LEU A 610 -49.21 19.88 -25.93
C LEU A 610 -50.09 18.92 -26.74
N GLU A 611 -50.95 19.43 -27.63
CA GLU A 611 -51.77 18.59 -28.52
C GLU A 611 -50.88 17.74 -29.43
N ASN A 612 -49.78 18.32 -29.95
CA ASN A 612 -48.83 17.62 -30.81
C ASN A 612 -48.06 16.53 -30.07
N PHE A 613 -47.61 16.80 -28.84
CA PHE A 613 -46.78 15.90 -28.04
C PHE A 613 -47.58 14.77 -27.39
N THR A 614 -48.75 15.09 -26.84
CA THR A 614 -49.56 14.11 -26.08
C THR A 614 -50.57 13.37 -26.94
N LYS A 615 -50.95 13.92 -28.10
CA LYS A 615 -52.06 13.44 -28.95
C LYS A 615 -53.41 13.33 -28.23
N LYS A 616 -53.56 14.00 -27.07
CA LYS A 616 -54.78 13.98 -26.27
C LYS A 616 -55.85 14.91 -26.86
N PRO A 617 -57.15 14.55 -26.76
CA PRO A 617 -58.22 15.50 -27.01
C PRO A 617 -58.16 16.61 -25.95
N ALA A 618 -58.03 17.86 -26.40
CA ALA A 618 -58.00 19.06 -25.58
C ALA A 618 -59.03 20.07 -26.06
N SER A 619 -60.26 19.60 -26.29
CA SER A 619 -61.34 20.38 -26.89
C SER A 619 -61.70 21.63 -26.06
N ILE A 620 -61.54 21.58 -24.75
CA ILE A 620 -61.78 22.72 -23.85
C ILE A 620 -60.74 23.85 -24.01
N LEU A 621 -59.49 23.51 -24.36
CA LEU A 621 -58.41 24.49 -24.54
C LEU A 621 -58.56 25.32 -25.82
N LYS A 622 -59.30 24.81 -26.81
CA LYS A 622 -59.63 25.56 -28.04
C LYS A 622 -60.49 26.80 -27.80
N LYS A 623 -61.18 26.85 -26.66
CA LYS A 623 -61.99 28.01 -26.22
C LYS A 623 -61.31 28.81 -25.11
N PHE A 624 -60.00 28.63 -24.93
CA PHE A 624 -59.23 29.37 -23.94
C PHE A 624 -58.89 30.78 -24.47
N SER A 625 -59.21 31.81 -23.69
CA SER A 625 -58.84 33.20 -23.98
C SER A 625 -57.83 33.73 -22.95
N THR A 626 -56.85 34.50 -23.42
CA THR A 626 -55.89 35.20 -22.56
C THR A 626 -56.10 36.70 -22.74
N SER A 627 -56.00 37.46 -21.65
CA SER A 627 -55.97 38.92 -21.70
C SER A 627 -55.04 39.48 -20.63
N THR A 628 -54.45 40.63 -20.90
CA THR A 628 -53.57 41.36 -20.00
C THR A 628 -54.29 42.60 -19.46
N THR A 629 -53.93 43.05 -18.27
CA THR A 629 -54.39 44.34 -17.73
C THR A 629 -53.33 44.92 -16.81
N THR A 630 -53.29 46.24 -16.67
CA THR A 630 -52.35 46.88 -15.73
C THR A 630 -52.93 46.90 -14.31
N PHE A 631 -52.06 46.86 -13.29
CA PHE A 631 -52.48 46.93 -11.89
C PHE A 631 -53.30 48.18 -11.58
N GLN A 632 -52.97 49.32 -12.21
CA GLN A 632 -53.70 50.58 -12.07
C GLN A 632 -55.14 50.54 -12.58
N LYS A 633 -55.45 49.66 -13.55
CA LYS A 633 -56.79 49.46 -14.11
C LYS A 633 -57.58 48.34 -13.40
N LEU A 634 -56.97 47.70 -12.40
CA LEU A 634 -57.56 46.59 -11.66
C LEU A 634 -58.45 47.11 -10.53
N ASP A 635 -59.76 47.06 -10.72
CA ASP A 635 -60.74 47.45 -9.69
C ASP A 635 -61.58 46.23 -9.25
N ILE A 636 -61.03 45.48 -8.28
CA ILE A 636 -61.63 44.24 -7.76
C ILE A 636 -62.95 44.53 -7.02
N GLY A 637 -63.11 45.73 -6.44
CA GLY A 637 -64.29 46.12 -5.67
C GLY A 637 -65.48 46.57 -6.52
N ASN A 638 -65.26 46.83 -7.81
CA ASN A 638 -66.28 47.39 -8.69
C ASN A 638 -67.26 46.32 -9.22
N SER A 639 -68.56 46.55 -8.98
CA SER A 639 -69.62 45.64 -9.42
C SER A 639 -69.69 45.46 -10.94
N ASN A 640 -69.26 46.44 -11.74
CA ASN A 640 -69.20 46.32 -13.19
C ASN A 640 -68.01 45.51 -13.67
N PHE A 641 -66.86 45.60 -12.99
CA PHE A 641 -65.72 44.72 -13.22
C PHE A 641 -66.10 43.26 -12.89
N GLN A 642 -66.69 43.03 -11.71
CA GLN A 642 -67.16 41.70 -11.32
C GLN A 642 -68.26 41.15 -12.25
N LYS A 643 -69.19 41.98 -12.76
CA LYS A 643 -70.21 41.55 -13.73
C LYS A 643 -69.63 41.25 -15.12
N LYS A 644 -68.66 42.03 -15.60
CA LYS A 644 -67.99 41.82 -16.90
C LYS A 644 -67.13 40.56 -16.92
N PHE A 645 -66.63 40.15 -15.76
CA PHE A 645 -65.79 38.95 -15.58
C PHE A 645 -66.49 37.87 -14.72
N SER A 646 -67.83 37.90 -14.65
CA SER A 646 -68.66 36.98 -13.85
C SER A 646 -68.77 35.59 -14.47
N SER A 647 -68.84 34.58 -13.58
CA SER A 647 -69.31 33.16 -13.60
C SER A 647 -69.38 32.28 -14.87
N GLU A 648 -69.33 32.85 -16.07
CA GLU A 648 -69.34 32.12 -17.35
C GLU A 648 -67.99 31.41 -17.60
N TYR A 649 -66.91 32.00 -17.08
CA TYR A 649 -65.54 31.48 -17.20
C TYR A 649 -65.13 30.81 -15.90
N GLN A 650 -64.92 29.49 -15.95
CA GLN A 650 -64.71 28.67 -14.76
C GLN A 650 -63.27 28.15 -14.65
N LEU A 651 -62.27 28.97 -15.01
CA LEU A 651 -60.86 28.55 -14.98
C LEU A 651 -60.45 27.99 -13.61
N GLY A 652 -60.82 28.66 -12.52
CA GLY A 652 -60.54 28.18 -11.16
C GLY A 652 -61.17 26.82 -10.85
N LYS A 653 -62.44 26.61 -11.23
CA LYS A 653 -63.12 25.32 -11.02
C LYS A 653 -62.53 24.22 -11.91
N TRP A 654 -62.14 24.55 -13.14
CA TRP A 654 -61.45 23.63 -14.05
C TRP A 654 -60.08 23.22 -13.49
N ILE A 655 -59.27 24.16 -12.97
CA ILE A 655 -58.00 23.85 -12.30
C ILE A 655 -58.23 22.92 -11.10
N ILE A 656 -59.22 23.22 -10.26
CA ILE A 656 -59.54 22.39 -9.09
C ILE A 656 -59.96 20.96 -9.53
N GLN A 657 -60.74 20.83 -10.61
CA GLN A 657 -61.12 19.52 -11.17
C GLN A 657 -59.91 18.73 -11.67
N LEU A 658 -58.95 19.40 -12.32
CA LEU A 658 -57.70 18.76 -12.74
C LEU A 658 -56.85 18.30 -11.56
N CYS A 659 -56.80 19.08 -10.47
CA CYS A 659 -56.12 18.65 -9.25
C CYS A 659 -56.71 17.36 -8.67
N CYS A 660 -58.03 17.13 -8.81
CA CYS A 660 -58.66 15.87 -8.36
C CYS A 660 -58.24 14.65 -9.20
N LEU A 661 -57.76 14.84 -10.43
CA LEU A 661 -57.23 13.76 -11.28
C LEU A 661 -55.84 13.30 -10.86
N ILE A 662 -55.16 14.05 -9.98
CA ILE A 662 -53.84 13.66 -9.47
C ILE A 662 -54.04 12.48 -8.51
N PRO A 663 -53.41 11.32 -8.75
CA PRO A 663 -53.47 10.20 -7.83
C PRO A 663 -52.75 10.58 -6.53
N ILE A 664 -53.48 10.48 -5.42
CA ILE A 664 -52.93 10.71 -4.08
C ILE A 664 -52.67 9.36 -3.43
N GLN A 665 -51.44 9.16 -3.00
CA GLN A 665 -51.03 7.98 -2.26
C GLN A 665 -51.50 8.10 -0.81
N ILE A 666 -52.32 7.15 -0.38
CA ILE A 666 -52.95 7.18 0.96
C ILE A 666 -52.36 6.16 1.92
N ALA A 667 -51.71 5.12 1.40
CA ALA A 667 -51.09 4.07 2.19
C ALA A 667 -50.08 3.27 1.38
N VAL A 668 -49.16 2.61 2.08
CA VAL A 668 -48.17 1.70 1.48
C VAL A 668 -48.15 0.39 2.23
N THR A 669 -48.12 -0.72 1.52
CA THR A 669 -47.84 -2.03 2.10
C THR A 669 -46.33 -2.29 2.07
N ARG A 670 -45.68 -2.33 3.23
CA ARG A 670 -44.24 -2.68 3.36
C ARG A 670 -44.06 -3.71 4.46
N LYS A 671 -43.22 -4.72 4.24
CA LYS A 671 -42.94 -5.79 5.23
C LYS A 671 -44.21 -6.47 5.78
N ASN A 672 -45.20 -6.73 4.92
CA ASN A 672 -46.53 -7.25 5.28
C ASN A 672 -47.37 -6.35 6.21
N MET A 673 -47.02 -5.08 6.35
CA MET A 673 -47.75 -4.10 7.15
C MET A 673 -48.43 -3.06 6.26
N PHE A 674 -49.66 -2.69 6.58
CA PHE A 674 -50.37 -1.57 5.96
C PHE A 674 -50.04 -0.27 6.69
N LEU A 675 -49.33 0.63 6.01
CA LEU A 675 -48.90 1.90 6.58
C LEU A 675 -49.75 3.04 5.99
N PRO A 676 -50.73 3.59 6.73
CA PRO A 676 -51.45 4.78 6.30
C PRO A 676 -50.50 5.98 6.24
N LEU A 677 -50.65 6.82 5.22
CA LEU A 677 -49.90 8.06 5.06
C LEU A 677 -50.74 9.23 5.55
N LYS A 678 -50.07 10.17 6.23
CA LYS A 678 -50.66 11.43 6.67
C LYS A 678 -50.09 12.55 5.81
N ASP A 679 -50.95 13.23 5.05
CA ASP A 679 -50.57 14.27 4.10
C ASP A 679 -49.57 13.79 3.03
N GLY A 680 -49.63 12.49 2.68
CA GLY A 680 -48.70 11.84 1.76
C GLY A 680 -47.33 11.51 2.36
N LEU A 681 -47.13 11.74 3.66
CA LEU A 681 -45.89 11.42 4.39
C LEU A 681 -46.10 10.22 5.32
N SER A 682 -45.07 9.39 5.45
CA SER A 682 -45.04 8.35 6.48
C SER A 682 -44.81 9.01 7.83
N THR A 683 -45.73 8.83 8.78
CA THR A 683 -45.46 9.14 10.18
C THR A 683 -44.33 8.23 10.68
N ASN A 684 -43.45 8.74 11.56
CA ASN A 684 -42.29 8.01 12.10
C ASN A 684 -42.64 6.56 12.46
N GLU A 685 -41.71 5.63 12.18
CA GLU A 685 -41.86 4.17 12.33
C GLU A 685 -42.17 3.69 13.77
N ASP A 686 -42.27 4.61 14.75
CA ASP A 686 -42.47 4.34 16.17
C ASP A 686 -43.95 4.21 16.60
N TYR A 687 -44.92 4.51 15.73
CA TYR A 687 -46.33 4.22 16.03
C TYR A 687 -46.71 2.83 15.51
N LEU A 688 -46.29 1.82 16.27
CA LEU A 688 -46.89 0.49 16.23
C LEU A 688 -48.36 0.62 16.65
N ILE A 689 -49.27 0.52 15.69
CA ILE A 689 -50.66 0.19 16.02
C ILE A 689 -50.68 -1.32 16.19
N ASP A 690 -50.58 -1.81 17.43
CA ASP A 690 -50.91 -3.20 17.73
C ASP A 690 -52.41 -3.40 17.43
N LEU A 691 -52.69 -4.21 16.41
CA LEU A 691 -53.99 -4.39 15.78
C LEU A 691 -54.73 -5.58 16.41
N GLU A 692 -55.11 -5.50 17.68
CA GLU A 692 -55.82 -6.61 18.37
C GLU A 692 -57.35 -6.46 18.48
N ASP A 693 -57.97 -5.27 18.45
CA ASP A 693 -59.43 -5.12 18.65
C ASP A 693 -60.21 -4.40 17.53
N GLY A 694 -61.34 -5.00 17.12
CA GLY A 694 -62.25 -4.74 15.97
C GLY A 694 -62.75 -3.30 15.69
N HIS A 695 -62.22 -2.27 16.34
CA HIS A 695 -62.47 -0.83 16.08
C HIS A 695 -61.46 -0.21 15.08
N HIS A 696 -60.83 -1.04 14.25
CA HIS A 696 -59.64 -0.69 13.45
C HIS A 696 -59.87 0.32 12.32
N VAL A 697 -61.04 0.31 11.68
CA VAL A 697 -61.31 1.14 10.49
C VAL A 697 -61.36 2.62 10.86
N ASP A 698 -61.97 2.97 12.00
CA ASP A 698 -62.07 4.36 12.45
C ASP A 698 -60.72 4.95 12.85
N ILE A 699 -59.82 4.13 13.39
CA ILE A 699 -58.46 4.54 13.76
C ILE A 699 -57.61 4.75 12.50
N ILE A 700 -57.68 3.83 11.53
CA ILE A 700 -56.99 3.98 10.24
C ILE A 700 -57.52 5.20 9.48
N ALA A 701 -58.85 5.39 9.43
CA ALA A 701 -59.47 6.53 8.78
C ALA A 701 -59.07 7.86 9.43
N LYS A 702 -58.92 7.93 10.75
CA LYS A 702 -58.44 9.13 11.47
C LYS A 702 -56.96 9.44 11.23
N ASN A 703 -56.18 8.44 10.82
CA ASN A 703 -54.74 8.59 10.55
C ASN A 703 -54.43 8.92 9.09
N ILE A 704 -55.39 8.71 8.17
CA ILE A 704 -55.28 9.15 6.78
C ILE A 704 -55.71 10.62 6.70
N SER A 705 -54.83 11.46 6.18
CA SER A 705 -55.08 12.89 5.94
C SER A 705 -54.62 13.25 4.54
N PHE A 706 -55.37 14.13 3.87
CA PHE A 706 -55.05 14.58 2.50
C PHE A 706 -54.45 15.99 2.48
N GLY A 707 -54.19 16.57 3.65
CA GLY A 707 -53.60 17.90 3.81
C GLY A 707 -54.42 18.96 3.09
N TRP A 708 -53.77 19.74 2.22
CA TRP A 708 -54.44 20.82 1.48
C TRP A 708 -55.55 20.34 0.52
N TYR A 709 -55.54 19.06 0.11
CA TYR A 709 -56.62 18.49 -0.71
C TYR A 709 -57.94 18.34 0.04
N GLU A 710 -57.94 18.31 1.37
CA GLU A 710 -59.19 18.26 2.15
C GLU A 710 -60.07 19.49 1.90
N GLY A 711 -59.46 20.66 1.68
CA GLY A 711 -60.17 21.87 1.29
C GLY A 711 -60.84 21.74 -0.08
N ILE A 712 -60.17 21.08 -1.03
CA ILE A 712 -60.70 20.77 -2.37
C ILE A 712 -61.85 19.77 -2.27
N PHE A 713 -61.70 18.70 -1.49
CA PHE A 713 -62.76 17.70 -1.29
C PHE A 713 -63.97 18.26 -0.58
N LYS A 714 -63.77 19.17 0.40
CA LYS A 714 -64.86 19.88 1.06
C LYS A 714 -65.69 20.71 0.06
N HIS A 715 -65.05 21.32 -0.94
CA HIS A 715 -65.74 22.04 -2.03
C HIS A 715 -66.67 21.11 -2.83
N PHE A 716 -66.33 19.83 -2.99
CA PHE A 716 -67.15 18.83 -3.70
C PHE A 716 -67.95 17.91 -2.77
N SER A 717 -68.10 18.23 -1.49
CA SER A 717 -68.81 17.41 -0.49
C SER A 717 -70.28 17.10 -0.85
N TYR A 718 -70.91 17.89 -1.72
CA TYR A 718 -72.26 17.63 -2.23
C TYR A 718 -72.34 16.53 -3.29
N LYS A 719 -71.20 16.09 -3.86
CA LYS A 719 -71.15 15.04 -4.88
C LYS A 719 -71.08 13.66 -4.22
N LYS A 720 -71.69 12.66 -4.85
CA LYS A 720 -71.62 11.26 -4.39
C LYS A 720 -70.26 10.67 -4.70
N VAL A 721 -69.60 10.08 -3.71
CA VAL A 721 -68.34 9.34 -3.87
C VAL A 721 -68.64 7.94 -4.40
N LYS A 722 -67.89 7.51 -5.43
CA LYS A 722 -67.90 6.13 -5.93
C LYS A 722 -66.51 5.55 -5.77
N VAL A 723 -66.42 4.36 -5.16
CA VAL A 723 -65.14 3.67 -4.96
C VAL A 723 -65.00 2.59 -6.03
N VAL A 724 -63.91 2.65 -6.79
CA VAL A 724 -63.53 1.62 -7.76
C VAL A 724 -62.23 1.00 -7.27
N SER A 725 -62.24 -0.30 -7.01
CA SER A 725 -61.06 -1.05 -6.56
C SER A 725 -60.70 -2.10 -7.61
N SER A 726 -59.41 -2.28 -7.86
CA SER A 726 -58.86 -3.36 -8.66
C SER A 726 -57.84 -4.12 -7.83
N MET A 727 -58.11 -5.39 -7.53
CA MET A 727 -57.21 -6.27 -6.77
C MET A 727 -56.74 -7.45 -7.63
N GLY A 728 -55.43 -7.77 -7.57
CA GLY A 728 -54.78 -8.88 -8.28
C GLY A 728 -53.56 -8.45 -9.11
N GLU A 729 -52.78 -9.42 -9.63
CA GLU A 729 -51.70 -9.15 -10.59
C GLU A 729 -52.22 -8.28 -11.74
N GLN A 730 -51.50 -7.20 -12.06
CA GLN A 730 -51.84 -6.31 -13.16
C GLN A 730 -51.64 -7.02 -14.51
N SER A 731 -52.58 -7.88 -14.88
CA SER A 731 -52.74 -8.31 -16.28
C SER A 731 -53.24 -7.12 -17.11
N CYS A 732 -52.74 -6.98 -18.34
CA CYS A 732 -52.97 -5.82 -19.22
C CYS A 732 -54.44 -5.37 -19.36
N GLY A 733 -55.44 -6.25 -19.17
CA GLY A 733 -56.86 -5.90 -19.30
C GLY A 733 -57.47 -5.12 -18.11
N LYS A 734 -56.97 -5.28 -16.87
CA LYS A 734 -57.57 -4.68 -15.66
C LYS A 734 -57.11 -3.23 -15.43
N SER A 735 -55.82 -2.99 -15.59
CA SER A 735 -55.25 -1.62 -15.59
C SER A 735 -55.77 -0.79 -16.78
N PHE A 736 -56.08 -1.44 -17.91
CA PHE A 736 -56.69 -0.80 -19.08
C PHE A 736 -58.04 -0.15 -18.72
N MET A 737 -58.96 -0.87 -18.05
CA MET A 737 -60.25 -0.32 -17.64
C MET A 737 -60.12 0.88 -16.69
N LEU A 738 -59.21 0.84 -15.71
CA LEU A 738 -58.98 1.97 -14.80
C LEU A 738 -58.38 3.18 -15.54
N ASN A 739 -57.42 2.95 -16.44
CA ASN A 739 -56.83 4.01 -17.26
C ASN A 739 -57.85 4.64 -18.23
N HIS A 740 -58.86 3.86 -18.65
CA HIS A 740 -59.89 4.30 -19.61
C HIS A 740 -61.19 4.78 -18.93
N LEU A 741 -61.35 4.64 -17.61
CA LEU A 741 -62.54 5.08 -16.87
C LEU A 741 -62.64 6.62 -16.82
N ILE A 742 -61.50 7.29 -16.67
CA ILE A 742 -61.41 8.74 -16.40
C ILE A 742 -60.38 9.42 -17.33
N GLY A 743 -59.71 8.64 -18.20
CA GLY A 743 -58.65 9.12 -19.10
C GLY A 743 -57.34 9.48 -18.37
N THR A 744 -57.10 8.87 -17.22
CA THR A 744 -55.89 9.05 -16.40
C THR A 744 -54.87 7.95 -16.72
N THR A 745 -53.58 8.27 -16.74
CA THR A 745 -52.51 7.26 -16.83
C THR A 745 -51.99 6.91 -15.44
N PHE A 746 -52.37 5.73 -14.92
CA PHE A 746 -51.83 5.20 -13.67
C PHE A 746 -50.51 4.45 -13.92
N ASP A 747 -49.48 5.17 -14.37
CA ASP A 747 -48.21 4.57 -14.83
C ASP A 747 -47.35 3.90 -13.74
N GLU A 748 -47.73 3.93 -12.44
CA GLU A 748 -46.97 3.34 -11.33
C GLU A 748 -47.83 2.69 -10.20
N SER A 749 -49.03 2.19 -10.50
CA SER A 749 -49.95 1.67 -9.46
C SER A 749 -49.68 0.22 -8.98
N ALA A 750 -48.66 -0.45 -9.50
CA ALA A 750 -48.47 -1.90 -9.30
C ALA A 750 -48.13 -2.34 -7.85
N MET A 751 -47.73 -1.42 -6.96
CA MET A 751 -47.37 -1.73 -5.56
C MET A 751 -47.92 -0.74 -4.53
N VAL A 752 -48.85 0.14 -4.92
CA VAL A 752 -49.24 1.32 -4.14
C VAL A 752 -50.76 1.50 -4.11
N CYS A 753 -51.33 1.76 -2.92
CA CYS A 753 -52.73 2.18 -2.78
C CYS A 753 -52.86 3.68 -3.09
N GLY A 754 -53.32 4.01 -4.29
CA GLY A 754 -53.62 5.38 -4.72
C GLY A 754 -55.12 5.59 -4.91
N ILE A 755 -55.61 6.78 -4.59
CA ILE A 755 -56.97 7.22 -4.90
C ILE A 755 -56.89 8.43 -5.83
N SER A 756 -57.66 8.42 -6.92
CA SER A 756 -58.00 9.60 -7.70
C SER A 756 -59.49 9.88 -7.49
N PHE A 757 -59.89 11.14 -7.35
CA PHE A 757 -61.21 11.56 -6.87
C PHE A 757 -62.09 12.16 -7.95
#